data_AF-A0A3M7NTK0-F1
#
_entry.id   AF-A0A3M7NTK0-F1
#
_cell.length_a   1.000
_cell.length_b   1.000
_cell.length_c   1.000
_cell.angle_alpha   90.00
_cell.angle_beta   90.00
_cell.angle_gamma   90.00
#
_symmetry.space_group_name_H-M   'P 1'
#
loop_
_entity.id
_entity.type
_entity.pdbx_description
1 polymer ?
#
loop_
_entity_poly.entity_id
_entity_poly.type
_entity_poly.pdbx_seq_one_letter_code
_entity_poly.pdbx_strand_id
1 'polypeptide(L)'
;MATTTTKTGQPLDRASLDSLLRRRLFYTPSFDIYGGERGLYDYGPPGCALQANVVDLWRKHFVLEEDMLELDCTMLTPEVVLKTSGHVDKFADWMCKDPKSGEIFRADHLVEQVLEARLKADKEARGQSAQVDEAKDAKKKKVKEAKIEKLDDAVVLEYEETLAKIDNYGGDELAQLIKKFDIKGPTTGVELDPPRAFNLMFRTQIGPSADQPNGYLRPETAQGQFVNFQKLLEFNQQAMPFASASIGKSFRNEISPRSGLLRVREFLMAEIEHFVDPEGGKTHPRFPEVKDVKLALLNRHTQLSGHTNVEQVTVGHAVATKLVDNQTLGYFLVRIQDFLLKLGVDKSKLRFRQHMANEMAHYAADCWDAELLTSYGWIECVGCADRSAYDLTVHKNKTGAPLLVRETRAQPLVVEEFQVDLDKKKLGPKFRKDAKAIESAVEALTQQVREKLAIDLQKTGKITIDSPGIGSGKTELDKDLIQIEKRKRTDHIREYTPNVIEPSFGIGRILYSLMEHVFWTREGDDARGVLSFPPPVAPTKVLIVPLSNHADFKPFISRLTAKLRRLGIANKTDDSSASIGKRYARNDELGTPLGITIDFQTVKDNSITLRDRDSTKQVRATEDEIVTAIKALVEGEETWTDVHARLPAFEGQDLDKDQTHVASGSAQLYSQAGHDPFAAAPSSSHPPAAAVAVASSSSPGTLAYPTTAAPPDRDEEGLESQRHDAHIYGMMARYRSRQYPKRTAHGKVAGSGRHQRAQSRHAGDEELEEEELMNHLKSALRREVCRAEEDAWMFGEVERSLVRSGGLDQDASGTVMGGSAVVNTAYE
;
A
#
# COMPACT_ATOMS: atom_id res chain seq x y z
N MET A 1 26.79 -12.12 8.14
CA MET A 1 25.69 -11.11 8.13
C MET A 1 25.75 -10.28 9.41
N ALA A 2 25.10 -9.11 9.44
CA ALA A 2 24.57 -8.60 10.70
C ALA A 2 23.37 -9.50 11.07
N THR A 3 23.45 -10.25 12.16
CA THR A 3 22.36 -11.11 12.60
C THR A 3 21.16 -10.23 12.95
N THR A 4 20.04 -10.36 12.22
CA THR A 4 18.89 -9.48 12.46
C THR A 4 18.39 -9.63 13.88
N THR A 5 18.18 -8.50 14.55
CA THR A 5 17.77 -8.45 15.95
C THR A 5 16.29 -8.13 16.09
N THR A 6 15.69 -8.68 17.14
CA THR A 6 14.46 -8.19 17.75
C THR A 6 14.55 -6.70 18.12
N LYS A 7 13.41 -6.06 18.44
CA LYS A 7 13.37 -4.68 18.95
C LYS A 7 14.27 -4.45 20.17
N THR A 8 14.49 -5.47 21.00
CA THR A 8 15.32 -5.41 22.21
C THR A 8 16.77 -5.85 22.00
N GLY A 9 17.21 -6.06 20.75
CA GLY A 9 18.60 -6.39 20.43
C GLY A 9 18.98 -7.87 20.52
N GLN A 10 18.07 -8.75 20.96
CA GLN A 10 18.29 -10.20 20.96
C GLN A 10 18.25 -10.76 19.52
N PRO A 11 18.94 -11.90 19.24
CA PRO A 11 18.84 -12.58 17.95
C PRO A 11 17.38 -12.91 17.57
N LEU A 12 17.00 -12.67 16.32
CA LEU A 12 15.66 -12.95 15.83
C LEU A 12 15.48 -14.42 15.41
N ASP A 13 14.60 -15.16 16.09
CA ASP A 13 14.02 -16.37 15.51
C ASP A 13 12.81 -16.03 14.62
N ARG A 14 13.01 -16.09 13.30
CA ARG A 14 11.92 -15.97 12.32
C ARG A 14 10.87 -17.08 12.49
N ALA A 15 11.22 -18.30 12.89
CA ALA A 15 10.26 -19.40 12.97
C ALA A 15 9.20 -19.15 14.06
N SER A 16 9.61 -18.63 15.23
CA SER A 16 8.71 -18.18 16.28
C SER A 16 7.85 -16.99 15.85
N LEU A 17 8.41 -16.03 15.08
CA LEU A 17 7.64 -14.92 14.51
C LEU A 17 6.59 -15.39 13.50
N ASP A 18 6.96 -16.15 12.47
CA ASP A 18 6.04 -16.72 11.48
C ASP A 18 4.94 -17.56 12.16
N SER A 19 5.30 -18.35 13.17
CA SER A 19 4.37 -19.12 13.99
C SER A 19 3.39 -18.22 14.74
N LEU A 20 3.86 -17.14 15.38
CA LEU A 20 3.01 -16.15 16.04
C LEU A 20 2.07 -15.47 15.06
N LEU A 21 2.57 -14.94 13.93
CA LEU A 21 1.77 -14.18 12.96
C LEU A 21 0.65 -15.04 12.35
N ARG A 22 0.91 -16.33 12.08
CA ARG A 22 -0.10 -17.30 11.62
C ARG A 22 -1.09 -17.66 12.75
N ARG A 23 -0.59 -18.01 13.94
CA ARG A 23 -1.40 -18.37 15.14
C ARG A 23 -2.24 -17.21 15.69
N ARG A 24 -1.90 -15.98 15.31
CA ARG A 24 -2.65 -14.74 15.62
C ARG A 24 -3.44 -14.21 14.42
N LEU A 25 -3.36 -14.90 13.28
CA LEU A 25 -4.07 -14.61 12.03
C LEU A 25 -3.85 -13.17 11.53
N PHE A 26 -2.59 -12.72 11.51
CA PHE A 26 -2.19 -11.53 10.74
C PHE A 26 -2.30 -11.80 9.24
N TYR A 27 -1.74 -12.93 8.78
CA TYR A 27 -1.94 -13.47 7.43
C TYR A 27 -1.94 -15.00 7.44
N THR A 28 -2.54 -15.58 6.40
CA THR A 28 -2.54 -17.02 6.09
C THR A 28 -2.42 -17.22 4.58
N PRO A 29 -1.93 -18.36 4.06
CA PRO A 29 -1.95 -18.62 2.61
C PRO A 29 -3.38 -18.59 2.09
N SER A 30 -3.61 -17.96 0.94
CA SER A 30 -4.95 -17.97 0.33
C SER A 30 -5.32 -19.39 -0.10
N PHE A 31 -6.58 -19.77 0.14
CA PHE A 31 -7.12 -21.10 -0.18
C PHE A 31 -6.43 -22.28 0.54
N ASP A 32 -5.89 -22.07 1.74
CA ASP A 32 -5.13 -23.07 2.52
C ASP A 32 -5.82 -24.45 2.62
N ILE A 33 -7.15 -24.49 2.84
CA ILE A 33 -7.95 -25.74 2.91
C ILE A 33 -8.08 -26.50 1.58
N TYR A 34 -7.74 -25.88 0.46
CA TYR A 34 -7.63 -26.49 -0.88
C TYR A 34 -6.18 -26.85 -1.24
N GLY A 35 -5.23 -26.70 -0.30
CA GLY A 35 -3.78 -26.91 -0.50
C GLY A 35 -2.99 -25.61 -0.71
N GLY A 36 -3.67 -24.48 -0.87
CA GLY A 36 -3.09 -23.14 -1.04
C GLY A 36 -2.42 -22.88 -2.39
N GLU A 37 -2.32 -21.59 -2.77
CA GLU A 37 -1.54 -21.15 -3.93
C GLU A 37 -0.37 -20.27 -3.50
N ARG A 38 0.79 -20.42 -4.16
CA ARG A 38 2.02 -19.74 -3.75
C ARG A 38 2.01 -18.27 -4.16
N GLY A 39 2.40 -17.42 -3.22
CA GLY A 39 2.39 -15.97 -3.42
C GLY A 39 1.02 -15.31 -3.32
N LEU A 40 -0.02 -16.03 -2.87
CA LEU A 40 -1.31 -15.44 -2.50
C LEU A 40 -1.51 -15.61 -0.98
N TYR A 41 -1.91 -14.53 -0.31
CA TYR A 41 -2.10 -14.49 1.14
C TYR A 41 -3.34 -13.69 1.53
N ASP A 42 -4.16 -14.27 2.39
CA ASP A 42 -5.31 -13.63 2.99
C ASP A 42 -4.87 -12.96 4.30
N TYR A 43 -5.16 -11.67 4.46
CA TYR A 43 -4.96 -10.97 5.72
C TYR A 43 -6.14 -11.26 6.66
N GLY A 44 -5.85 -11.63 7.91
CA GLY A 44 -6.89 -11.81 8.92
C GLY A 44 -7.16 -10.53 9.72
N PRO A 45 -8.04 -10.55 10.74
CA PRO A 45 -8.53 -9.36 11.41
C PRO A 45 -7.45 -8.36 11.89
N PRO A 46 -6.37 -8.76 12.59
CA PRO A 46 -5.31 -7.82 12.97
C PRO A 46 -4.44 -7.38 11.78
N GLY A 47 -4.28 -8.21 10.74
CA GLY A 47 -3.56 -7.85 9.52
C GLY A 47 -4.30 -6.80 8.68
N CYS A 48 -5.60 -7.00 8.47
CA CYS A 48 -6.46 -6.02 7.81
C CYS A 48 -6.49 -4.68 8.55
N ALA A 49 -6.60 -4.70 9.89
CA ALA A 49 -6.58 -3.49 10.70
C ALA A 49 -5.21 -2.79 10.66
N LEU A 50 -4.09 -3.53 10.70
CA LEU A 50 -2.74 -2.98 10.52
C LEU A 50 -2.60 -2.32 9.15
N GLN A 51 -2.94 -3.03 8.07
CA GLN A 51 -2.87 -2.53 6.70
C GLN A 51 -3.74 -1.26 6.53
N ALA A 52 -4.96 -1.24 7.06
CA ALA A 52 -5.84 -0.08 7.02
C ALA A 52 -5.22 1.13 7.74
N ASN A 53 -4.67 0.95 8.94
CA ASN A 53 -4.03 2.04 9.69
C ASN A 53 -2.74 2.55 9.01
N VAL A 54 -1.94 1.66 8.40
CA VAL A 54 -0.73 2.03 7.64
C VAL A 54 -1.10 2.87 6.41
N VAL A 55 -2.19 2.52 5.72
CA VAL A 55 -2.70 3.26 4.55
C VAL A 55 -3.34 4.60 4.94
N ASP A 56 -4.09 4.65 6.06
CA ASP A 56 -4.62 5.90 6.61
C ASP A 56 -3.49 6.86 7.02
N LEU A 57 -2.45 6.36 7.70
CA LEU A 57 -1.27 7.16 8.02
C LEU A 57 -0.50 7.59 6.76
N TRP A 58 -0.44 6.76 5.72
CA TRP A 58 0.18 7.13 4.44
C TRP A 58 -0.60 8.27 3.75
N ARG A 59 -1.94 8.21 3.71
CA ARG A 59 -2.77 9.32 3.22
C ARG A 59 -2.54 10.60 4.03
N LYS A 60 -2.49 10.52 5.36
CA LYS A 60 -2.17 11.66 6.23
C LYS A 60 -0.76 12.21 6.02
N HIS A 61 0.21 11.36 5.70
CA HIS A 61 1.61 11.73 5.53
C HIS A 61 1.93 12.31 4.15
N PHE A 62 1.27 11.85 3.09
CA PHE A 62 1.57 12.28 1.72
C PHE A 62 0.39 13.03 1.10
N VAL A 63 -0.79 12.42 1.01
CA VAL A 63 -1.95 12.98 0.31
C VAL A 63 -2.45 14.27 0.96
N LEU A 64 -2.62 14.30 2.28
CA LEU A 64 -3.14 15.47 3.01
C LEU A 64 -2.08 16.52 3.35
N GLU A 65 -0.79 16.16 3.36
CA GLU A 65 0.28 17.12 3.69
C GLU A 65 0.80 17.85 2.44
N GLU A 66 0.80 17.22 1.27
CA GLU A 66 1.26 17.84 0.02
C GLU A 66 0.11 18.12 -0.98
N ASP A 67 -1.14 18.21 -0.50
CA ASP A 67 -2.36 18.46 -1.27
C ASP A 67 -2.50 17.56 -2.54
N MET A 68 -2.15 16.28 -2.44
CA MET A 68 -2.08 15.38 -3.60
C MET A 68 -3.45 14.95 -4.13
N LEU A 69 -3.53 14.81 -5.45
CA LEU A 69 -4.74 14.38 -6.15
C LEU A 69 -4.87 12.84 -6.14
N GLU A 70 -5.49 12.28 -5.11
CA GLU A 70 -5.73 10.83 -5.03
C GLU A 70 -6.75 10.34 -6.08
N LEU A 71 -6.39 9.27 -6.82
CA LEU A 71 -7.21 8.57 -7.80
C LEU A 71 -7.35 7.08 -7.45
N ASP A 72 -8.56 6.55 -7.59
CA ASP A 72 -8.77 5.11 -7.79
C ASP A 72 -8.94 4.82 -9.29
N CYS A 73 -8.20 3.84 -9.78
CA CYS A 73 -8.13 3.44 -11.18
C CYS A 73 -8.41 1.94 -11.32
N THR A 74 -8.90 1.49 -12.48
CA THR A 74 -9.19 0.07 -12.70
C THR A 74 -7.94 -0.81 -12.63
N MET A 75 -8.10 -2.04 -12.12
CA MET A 75 -7.05 -3.06 -12.14
C MET A 75 -6.93 -3.71 -13.53
N LEU A 76 -8.08 -3.91 -14.20
CA LEU A 76 -8.15 -4.33 -15.60
C LEU A 76 -7.62 -3.21 -16.51
N THR A 77 -6.64 -3.56 -17.34
CA THR A 77 -5.93 -2.66 -18.24
C THR A 77 -5.87 -3.25 -19.65
N PRO A 78 -6.33 -2.55 -20.70
CA PRO A 78 -6.22 -3.05 -22.08
C PRO A 78 -4.76 -3.20 -22.54
N GLU A 79 -4.46 -4.26 -23.29
CA GLU A 79 -3.12 -4.58 -23.82
C GLU A 79 -2.42 -3.38 -24.46
N VAL A 80 -3.14 -2.55 -25.21
CA VAL A 80 -2.56 -1.39 -25.90
C VAL A 80 -1.91 -0.37 -24.96
N VAL A 81 -2.36 -0.24 -23.71
CA VAL A 81 -1.77 0.67 -22.71
C VAL A 81 -0.42 0.12 -22.26
N LEU A 82 -0.38 -1.14 -21.85
CA LEU A 82 0.83 -1.81 -21.35
C LEU A 82 1.84 -2.12 -22.47
N LYS A 83 1.37 -2.25 -23.72
CA LYS A 83 2.22 -2.28 -24.92
C LYS A 83 2.86 -0.93 -25.21
N THR A 84 2.19 0.17 -24.84
CA THR A 84 2.69 1.54 -25.07
C THR A 84 3.72 1.96 -24.01
N SER A 85 3.52 1.58 -22.74
CA SER A 85 4.54 1.75 -21.68
C SER A 85 5.66 0.68 -21.71
N GLY A 86 5.70 -0.17 -22.76
CA GLY A 86 6.73 -1.17 -22.96
C GLY A 86 6.63 -2.43 -22.09
N HIS A 87 5.69 -2.49 -21.14
CA HIS A 87 5.47 -3.64 -20.25
C HIS A 87 5.22 -4.95 -21.00
N VAL A 88 4.44 -4.95 -22.09
CA VAL A 88 4.19 -6.18 -22.87
C VAL A 88 5.48 -6.79 -23.46
N ASP A 89 6.48 -5.95 -23.77
CA ASP A 89 7.74 -6.37 -24.39
C ASP A 89 8.88 -6.59 -23.40
N LYS A 90 8.86 -5.90 -22.25
CA LYS A 90 9.97 -5.89 -21.28
C LYS A 90 9.64 -6.53 -19.93
N PHE A 91 8.36 -6.69 -19.58
CA PHE A 91 7.94 -7.23 -18.28
C PHE A 91 7.88 -8.77 -18.31
N ALA A 92 9.02 -9.38 -18.63
CA ALA A 92 9.17 -10.82 -18.75
C ALA A 92 10.48 -11.30 -18.13
N ASP A 93 10.40 -12.39 -17.37
CA ASP A 93 11.53 -13.05 -16.74
C ASP A 93 12.05 -14.20 -17.59
N TRP A 94 13.34 -14.52 -17.46
CA TRP A 94 13.91 -15.73 -18.04
C TRP A 94 13.65 -16.92 -17.12
N MET A 95 12.84 -17.89 -17.56
CA MET A 95 12.58 -19.13 -16.82
C MET A 95 13.25 -20.34 -17.49
N CYS A 96 13.85 -21.22 -16.69
CA CYS A 96 14.30 -22.54 -17.09
C CYS A 96 13.47 -23.61 -16.36
N LYS A 97 13.43 -24.83 -16.91
CA LYS A 97 12.59 -25.92 -16.40
C LYS A 97 13.40 -27.20 -16.24
N ASP A 98 13.15 -27.93 -15.16
CA ASP A 98 13.61 -29.31 -14.99
C ASP A 98 12.68 -30.25 -15.80
N PRO A 99 13.17 -30.92 -16.86
CA PRO A 99 12.35 -31.78 -17.70
C PRO A 99 11.88 -33.07 -17.00
N LYS A 100 12.47 -33.44 -15.86
CA LYS A 100 12.17 -34.66 -15.10
C LYS A 100 11.20 -34.43 -13.93
N SER A 101 11.35 -33.33 -13.20
CA SER A 101 10.42 -32.97 -12.11
C SER A 101 9.28 -32.04 -12.55
N GLY A 102 9.46 -31.34 -13.67
CA GLY A 102 8.55 -30.28 -14.11
C GLY A 102 8.72 -28.96 -13.36
N GLU A 103 9.60 -28.86 -12.36
CA GLU A 103 9.82 -27.63 -11.60
C GLU A 103 10.40 -26.51 -12.48
N ILE A 104 9.91 -25.28 -12.28
CA ILE A 104 10.30 -24.09 -13.03
C ILE A 104 11.06 -23.14 -12.10
N PHE A 105 12.13 -22.55 -12.62
CA PHE A 105 13.05 -21.65 -11.91
C PHE A 105 13.28 -20.38 -12.74
N ARG A 106 13.29 -19.20 -12.09
CA ARG A 106 13.86 -17.97 -12.67
C ARG A 106 15.37 -18.22 -12.85
N ALA A 107 15.89 -18.05 -14.06
CA ALA A 107 17.17 -18.61 -14.47
C ALA A 107 18.38 -17.90 -13.83
N ASP A 108 18.32 -16.57 -13.80
CA ASP A 108 19.15 -15.66 -13.02
C ASP A 108 19.25 -16.05 -11.53
N HIS A 109 18.12 -16.22 -10.83
CA HIS A 109 18.09 -16.64 -9.42
C HIS A 109 18.64 -18.05 -9.20
N LEU A 110 18.56 -18.93 -10.20
CA LEU A 110 19.14 -20.26 -10.12
C LEU A 110 20.67 -20.21 -10.27
N VAL A 111 21.18 -19.35 -11.16
CA VAL A 111 22.61 -19.05 -11.27
C VAL A 111 23.11 -18.40 -9.98
N GLU A 112 22.42 -17.36 -9.47
CA GLU A 112 22.65 -16.72 -8.17
C GLU A 112 22.84 -17.78 -7.06
N GLN A 113 21.78 -18.54 -6.76
CA GLN A 113 21.78 -19.52 -5.67
C GLN A 113 22.85 -20.60 -5.78
N VAL A 114 23.23 -21.03 -6.99
CA VAL A 114 24.26 -22.06 -7.16
C VAL A 114 25.68 -21.49 -7.06
N LEU A 115 25.94 -20.29 -7.59
CA LEU A 115 27.25 -19.64 -7.43
C LEU A 115 27.47 -19.21 -5.97
N GLU A 116 26.47 -18.63 -5.31
CA GLU A 116 26.52 -18.30 -3.88
C GLU A 116 26.80 -19.54 -3.00
N ALA A 117 26.13 -20.66 -3.28
CA ALA A 117 26.33 -21.90 -2.52
C ALA A 117 27.76 -22.47 -2.69
N ARG A 118 28.35 -22.34 -3.88
CA ARG A 118 29.75 -22.75 -4.15
C ARG A 118 30.76 -21.81 -3.50
N LEU A 119 30.54 -20.50 -3.54
CA LEU A 119 31.38 -19.52 -2.85
C LEU A 119 31.37 -19.69 -1.32
N LYS A 120 30.23 -20.10 -0.74
CA LYS A 120 30.16 -20.47 0.68
C LYS A 120 30.98 -21.74 0.97
N ALA A 121 30.84 -22.78 0.15
CA ALA A 121 31.59 -24.04 0.30
C ALA A 121 33.12 -23.87 0.13
N ASP A 122 33.57 -22.97 -0.76
CA ASP A 122 34.99 -22.62 -0.89
C ASP A 122 35.54 -21.92 0.36
N LYS A 123 34.80 -20.92 0.88
CA LYS A 123 35.20 -20.18 2.08
C LYS A 123 35.32 -21.14 3.29
N GLU A 124 34.36 -22.05 3.44
CA GLU A 124 34.41 -23.16 4.40
C GLU A 124 35.61 -24.11 4.16
N ALA A 125 35.86 -24.53 2.91
CA ALA A 125 36.99 -25.41 2.55
C ALA A 125 38.37 -24.77 2.78
N ARG A 126 38.47 -23.44 2.73
CA ARG A 126 39.70 -22.67 2.98
C ARG A 126 40.05 -22.52 4.46
N GLY A 127 39.23 -23.07 5.37
CA GLY A 127 39.39 -22.86 6.81
C GLY A 127 39.10 -21.42 7.25
N GLN A 128 38.57 -20.58 6.36
CA GLN A 128 38.00 -19.30 6.71
C GLN A 128 36.63 -19.59 7.33
N SER A 129 36.45 -19.31 8.61
CA SER A 129 35.13 -19.38 9.22
C SER A 129 34.23 -18.34 8.54
N ALA A 130 33.40 -18.81 7.59
CA ALA A 130 32.38 -17.99 6.99
C ALA A 130 31.53 -17.38 8.11
N GLN A 131 31.45 -16.05 8.20
CA GLN A 131 30.49 -15.39 9.09
C GLN A 131 29.09 -15.73 8.59
N VAL A 132 28.51 -16.79 9.19
CA VAL A 132 27.53 -17.62 8.48
C VAL A 132 26.37 -16.79 7.95
N ASP A 133 26.19 -16.86 6.63
CA ASP A 133 25.11 -16.20 5.91
C ASP A 133 23.84 -17.07 6.01
N GLU A 134 23.33 -17.26 7.24
CA GLU A 134 22.26 -18.22 7.57
C GLU A 134 20.94 -17.91 6.83
N ALA A 135 20.72 -16.65 6.44
CA ALA A 135 19.63 -16.24 5.57
C ALA A 135 19.59 -17.04 4.25
N LYS A 136 20.76 -17.46 3.73
CA LYS A 136 20.87 -18.27 2.51
C LYS A 136 20.66 -19.76 2.76
N ASP A 137 20.96 -20.28 3.95
CA ASP A 137 20.66 -21.69 4.26
C ASP A 137 19.15 -21.96 4.31
N ALA A 138 18.33 -20.95 4.64
CA ALA A 138 16.88 -21.03 4.49
C ALA A 138 16.41 -21.17 3.02
N LYS A 139 17.18 -20.70 2.03
CA LYS A 139 16.90 -20.97 0.59
C LYS A 139 17.21 -22.44 0.22
N LYS A 140 18.08 -23.17 0.96
CA LYS A 140 18.77 -24.38 0.48
C LYS A 140 17.97 -25.69 0.43
N LYS A 141 16.76 -25.81 1.02
CA LYS A 141 16.04 -27.11 1.19
C LYS A 141 15.70 -27.92 -0.09
N LYS A 142 16.12 -27.49 -1.28
CA LYS A 142 16.09 -28.25 -2.54
C LYS A 142 17.39 -28.23 -3.37
N VAL A 143 18.39 -27.44 -3.02
CA VAL A 143 19.71 -27.48 -3.69
C VAL A 143 20.57 -28.47 -2.92
N LYS A 144 21.06 -29.52 -3.58
CA LYS A 144 22.06 -30.40 -2.96
C LYS A 144 23.25 -29.57 -2.47
N GLU A 145 23.68 -29.80 -1.25
CA GLU A 145 24.84 -29.13 -0.67
C GLU A 145 26.03 -29.27 -1.62
N ALA A 146 26.64 -28.13 -1.95
CA ALA A 146 27.87 -28.13 -2.74
C ALA A 146 28.94 -28.90 -1.95
N LYS A 147 29.74 -29.71 -2.65
CA LYS A 147 30.88 -30.37 -2.01
C LYS A 147 31.79 -29.30 -1.43
N ILE A 148 32.22 -29.50 -0.18
CA ILE A 148 33.23 -28.67 0.46
C ILE A 148 34.57 -28.98 -0.22
N GLU A 149 34.91 -28.16 -1.20
CA GLU A 149 36.04 -28.31 -2.09
C GLU A 149 36.58 -26.90 -2.39
N LYS A 150 37.90 -26.72 -2.28
CA LYS A 150 38.53 -25.41 -2.51
C LYS A 150 38.52 -25.11 -4.00
N LEU A 151 37.94 -23.98 -4.38
CA LEU A 151 37.97 -23.44 -5.74
C LEU A 151 39.27 -22.67 -5.97
N ASP A 152 39.69 -22.53 -7.23
CA ASP A 152 40.79 -21.64 -7.61
C ASP A 152 40.39 -20.16 -7.46
N ASP A 153 41.35 -19.30 -7.11
CA ASP A 153 41.10 -17.86 -6.88
C ASP A 153 40.50 -17.16 -8.11
N ALA A 154 40.86 -17.61 -9.32
CA ALA A 154 40.28 -17.11 -10.57
C ALA A 154 38.80 -17.51 -10.75
N VAL A 155 38.39 -18.69 -10.25
CA VAL A 155 36.98 -19.15 -10.30
C VAL A 155 36.15 -18.41 -9.25
N VAL A 156 36.72 -18.15 -8.07
CA VAL A 156 36.10 -17.29 -7.04
C VAL A 156 35.83 -15.89 -7.60
N LEU A 157 36.83 -15.26 -8.22
CA LEU A 157 36.68 -13.95 -8.85
C LEU A 157 35.64 -13.96 -9.99
N GLU A 158 35.67 -14.98 -10.86
CA GLU A 158 34.70 -15.11 -11.95
C GLU A 158 33.26 -15.27 -11.43
N TYR A 159 33.05 -15.99 -10.33
CA TYR A 159 31.74 -16.14 -9.71
C TYR A 159 31.26 -14.82 -9.08
N GLU A 160 32.13 -14.12 -8.34
CA GLU A 160 31.80 -12.82 -7.73
C GLU A 160 31.55 -11.74 -8.82
N GLU A 161 32.32 -11.72 -9.91
CA GLU A 161 32.07 -10.86 -11.09
C GLU A 161 30.79 -11.21 -11.85
N THR A 162 30.39 -12.49 -11.92
CA THR A 162 29.13 -12.90 -12.57
C THR A 162 27.94 -12.48 -11.71
N LEU A 163 28.01 -12.69 -10.39
CA LEU A 163 26.97 -12.28 -9.45
C LEU A 163 26.74 -10.76 -9.47
N ALA A 164 27.82 -9.96 -9.53
CA ALA A 164 27.74 -8.51 -9.65
C ALA A 164 27.12 -7.98 -10.97
N LYS A 165 26.83 -8.88 -11.93
CA LYS A 165 26.27 -8.56 -13.26
C LYS A 165 24.99 -9.35 -13.56
N ILE A 166 24.45 -10.10 -12.59
CA ILE A 166 23.49 -11.18 -12.88
C ILE A 166 22.20 -10.70 -13.58
N ASP A 167 21.67 -9.54 -13.17
CA ASP A 167 20.45 -8.95 -13.74
C ASP A 167 20.63 -8.39 -15.16
N ASN A 168 21.87 -8.31 -15.66
CA ASN A 168 22.17 -7.76 -17.00
C ASN A 168 22.10 -8.81 -18.11
N TYR A 169 22.13 -10.10 -17.77
CA TYR A 169 22.28 -11.17 -18.76
C TYR A 169 20.95 -11.51 -19.44
N GLY A 170 20.95 -11.50 -20.78
CA GLY A 170 19.84 -12.00 -21.59
C GLY A 170 19.67 -13.52 -21.50
N GLY A 171 18.56 -14.04 -22.02
CA GLY A 171 18.23 -15.47 -21.96
C GLY A 171 19.30 -16.40 -22.53
N ASP A 172 19.92 -16.00 -23.65
CA ASP A 172 21.02 -16.75 -24.28
C ASP A 172 22.34 -16.68 -23.49
N GLU A 173 22.56 -15.60 -22.73
CA GLU A 173 23.74 -15.46 -21.87
C GLU A 173 23.54 -16.25 -20.58
N LEU A 174 22.35 -16.20 -19.97
CA LEU A 174 21.96 -17.08 -18.87
C LEU A 174 22.04 -18.56 -19.28
N ALA A 175 21.67 -18.90 -20.53
CA ALA A 175 21.86 -20.26 -21.07
C ALA A 175 23.34 -20.66 -21.15
N GLN A 176 24.21 -19.72 -21.53
CA GLN A 176 25.66 -19.94 -21.54
C GLN A 176 26.23 -20.09 -20.12
N LEU A 177 25.82 -19.26 -19.16
CA LEU A 177 26.26 -19.36 -17.76
C LEU A 177 25.81 -20.68 -17.11
N ILE A 178 24.56 -21.09 -17.33
CA ILE A 178 24.02 -22.37 -16.86
C ILE A 178 24.88 -23.54 -17.36
N LYS A 179 25.29 -23.52 -18.63
CA LYS A 179 26.14 -24.57 -19.22
C LYS A 179 27.60 -24.47 -18.76
N LYS A 180 28.18 -23.28 -18.79
CA LYS A 180 29.57 -22.98 -18.39
C LYS A 180 29.86 -23.45 -16.96
N PHE A 181 28.89 -23.27 -16.06
CA PHE A 181 29.03 -23.61 -14.64
C PHE A 181 28.39 -24.96 -14.26
N ASP A 182 27.97 -25.79 -15.20
CA ASP A 182 27.34 -27.10 -14.94
C ASP A 182 26.14 -27.01 -13.96
N ILE A 183 25.26 -26.03 -14.18
CA ILE A 183 24.09 -25.77 -13.34
C ILE A 183 22.94 -26.69 -13.78
N LYS A 184 22.39 -27.43 -12.82
CA LYS A 184 21.43 -28.53 -13.03
C LYS A 184 20.21 -28.39 -12.12
N GLY A 185 19.12 -29.06 -12.48
CA GLY A 185 17.88 -29.06 -11.71
C GLY A 185 18.12 -29.43 -10.24
N PRO A 186 17.89 -28.52 -9.27
CA PRO A 186 18.27 -28.73 -7.86
C PRO A 186 17.79 -30.06 -7.26
N THR A 187 16.52 -30.39 -7.52
CA THR A 187 15.82 -31.57 -6.98
C THR A 187 16.27 -32.88 -7.63
N THR A 188 16.65 -32.89 -8.91
CA THR A 188 16.83 -34.11 -9.73
C THR A 188 18.25 -34.35 -10.23
N GLY A 189 19.06 -33.30 -10.34
CA GLY A 189 20.42 -33.35 -10.89
C GLY A 189 20.51 -33.47 -12.41
N VAL A 190 19.44 -33.20 -13.17
CA VAL A 190 19.45 -33.26 -14.65
C VAL A 190 19.74 -31.90 -15.30
N GLU A 191 20.14 -31.88 -16.58
CA GLU A 191 20.24 -30.65 -17.38
C GLU A 191 18.87 -29.99 -17.55
N LEU A 192 18.85 -28.66 -17.59
CA LEU A 192 17.64 -27.85 -17.64
C LEU A 192 17.25 -27.50 -19.08
N ASP A 193 15.96 -27.34 -19.34
CA ASP A 193 15.48 -26.67 -20.55
C ASP A 193 16.10 -25.26 -20.65
N PRO A 194 16.58 -24.83 -21.84
CA PRO A 194 17.14 -23.49 -22.02
C PRO A 194 16.18 -22.38 -21.57
N PRO A 195 16.68 -21.29 -20.95
CA PRO A 195 15.88 -20.15 -20.51
C PRO A 195 14.95 -19.61 -21.60
N ARG A 196 13.69 -19.32 -21.23
CA ARG A 196 12.67 -18.73 -22.11
C ARG A 196 12.01 -17.54 -21.41
N ALA A 197 11.67 -16.51 -22.18
CA ALA A 197 10.94 -15.36 -21.65
C ALA A 197 9.53 -15.78 -21.20
N PHE A 198 9.15 -15.39 -19.98
CA PHE A 198 7.86 -15.63 -19.37
C PHE A 198 7.27 -14.29 -18.89
N ASN A 199 6.16 -13.87 -19.49
CA ASN A 199 5.55 -12.58 -19.20
C ASN A 199 4.94 -12.57 -17.78
N LEU A 200 5.33 -11.59 -16.97
CA LEU A 200 4.94 -11.46 -15.57
C LEU A 200 3.59 -10.74 -15.37
N MET A 201 2.80 -10.48 -16.42
CA MET A 201 1.47 -9.91 -16.28
C MET A 201 0.38 -10.98 -16.42
N PHE A 202 -0.62 -10.95 -15.53
CA PHE A 202 -1.79 -11.83 -15.66
C PHE A 202 -2.67 -11.37 -16.82
N ARG A 203 -2.62 -12.08 -17.95
CA ARG A 203 -3.47 -11.85 -19.12
C ARG A 203 -4.91 -12.32 -18.88
N THR A 204 -5.86 -11.59 -19.45
CA THR A 204 -7.29 -11.89 -19.43
C THR A 204 -7.96 -11.39 -20.74
N GLN A 205 -9.26 -11.60 -20.90
CA GLN A 205 -10.06 -11.11 -22.03
C GLN A 205 -11.07 -10.06 -21.52
N ILE A 206 -11.17 -8.91 -22.18
CA ILE A 206 -12.10 -7.84 -21.78
C ILE A 206 -13.41 -8.00 -22.55
N GLY A 207 -14.31 -8.81 -21.99
CA GLY A 207 -15.64 -9.10 -22.56
C GLY A 207 -15.74 -10.49 -23.21
N PRO A 208 -16.92 -10.86 -23.74
CA PRO A 208 -17.22 -12.22 -24.19
C PRO A 208 -16.75 -12.57 -25.61
N SER A 209 -16.33 -11.60 -26.42
CA SER A 209 -16.15 -11.79 -27.87
C SER A 209 -14.68 -11.83 -28.28
N ALA A 210 -14.33 -12.70 -29.23
CA ALA A 210 -12.93 -12.99 -29.61
C ALA A 210 -12.25 -11.88 -30.43
N ASP A 211 -13.00 -10.87 -30.88
CA ASP A 211 -12.54 -9.64 -31.52
C ASP A 211 -12.21 -8.52 -30.51
N GLN A 212 -12.56 -8.70 -29.23
CA GLN A 212 -12.28 -7.73 -28.18
C GLN A 212 -10.80 -7.79 -27.74
N PRO A 213 -10.19 -6.65 -27.36
CA PRO A 213 -8.78 -6.60 -27.03
C PRO A 213 -8.47 -7.44 -25.77
N ASN A 214 -7.27 -8.04 -25.75
CA ASN A 214 -6.77 -8.65 -24.52
C ASN A 214 -6.67 -7.60 -23.41
N GLY A 215 -6.93 -8.04 -22.19
CA GLY A 215 -6.62 -7.28 -20.99
C GLY A 215 -5.45 -7.91 -20.24
N TYR A 216 -4.93 -7.14 -19.29
CA TYR A 216 -4.10 -7.65 -18.21
C TYR A 216 -4.60 -7.08 -16.89
N LEU A 217 -4.29 -7.76 -15.79
CA LEU A 217 -4.23 -7.10 -14.48
C LEU A 217 -2.94 -6.27 -14.41
N ARG A 218 -3.04 -5.04 -13.92
CA ARG A 218 -1.93 -4.08 -13.93
C ARG A 218 -0.73 -4.51 -13.04
N PRO A 219 0.52 -4.33 -13.48
CA PRO A 219 1.72 -4.66 -12.70
C PRO A 219 2.20 -3.53 -11.76
N GLU A 220 1.68 -2.32 -11.97
CA GLU A 220 1.86 -1.07 -11.24
C GLU A 220 0.54 -0.27 -11.31
N THR A 221 0.34 0.75 -10.49
CA THR A 221 -0.84 1.64 -10.53
C THR A 221 -0.57 2.94 -11.29
N ALA A 222 0.70 3.38 -11.37
CA ALA A 222 1.20 4.57 -12.07
C ALA A 222 0.56 4.84 -13.44
N GLN A 223 0.40 3.82 -14.29
CA GLN A 223 -0.23 3.95 -15.62
C GLN A 223 -1.64 4.55 -15.59
N GLY A 224 -2.42 4.30 -14.53
CA GLY A 224 -3.74 4.91 -14.33
C GLY A 224 -3.67 6.42 -14.08
N GLN A 225 -2.59 6.89 -13.45
CA GLN A 225 -2.32 8.31 -13.20
C GLN A 225 -1.91 9.00 -14.50
N PHE A 226 -0.96 8.44 -15.25
CA PHE A 226 -0.47 9.01 -16.52
C PHE A 226 -1.57 9.19 -17.58
N VAL A 227 -2.47 8.22 -17.77
CA VAL A 227 -3.57 8.35 -18.75
C VAL A 227 -4.66 9.34 -18.31
N ASN A 228 -4.65 9.79 -17.06
CA ASN A 228 -5.53 10.84 -16.53
C ASN A 228 -4.83 12.19 -16.32
N PHE A 229 -3.52 12.30 -16.60
CA PHE A 229 -2.70 13.52 -16.39
C PHE A 229 -3.38 14.81 -16.81
N GLN A 230 -3.99 14.87 -18.01
CA GLN A 230 -4.65 16.08 -18.49
C GLN A 230 -5.82 16.52 -17.60
N LYS A 231 -6.60 15.58 -17.05
CA LYS A 231 -7.71 15.86 -16.12
C LYS A 231 -7.20 16.30 -14.76
N LEU A 232 -6.08 15.73 -14.30
CA LEU A 232 -5.41 16.12 -13.06
C LEU A 232 -4.88 17.56 -13.15
N LEU A 233 -4.21 17.89 -14.25
CA LEU A 233 -3.75 19.25 -14.56
C LEU A 233 -4.93 20.24 -14.70
N GLU A 234 -6.05 19.83 -15.30
CA GLU A 234 -7.29 20.61 -15.35
C GLU A 234 -7.92 20.84 -13.98
N PHE A 235 -7.97 19.80 -13.12
CA PHE A 235 -8.43 19.91 -11.74
C PHE A 235 -7.53 20.84 -10.91
N ASN A 236 -6.21 20.75 -11.11
CA ASN A 236 -5.22 21.65 -10.52
C ASN A 236 -5.13 23.02 -11.21
N GLN A 237 -6.14 23.42 -11.99
CA GLN A 237 -6.24 24.77 -12.60
C GLN A 237 -5.05 25.14 -13.50
N GLN A 238 -4.41 24.15 -14.14
CA GLN A 238 -3.16 24.24 -14.91
C GLN A 238 -1.91 24.62 -14.10
N ALA A 239 -1.96 24.63 -12.75
CA ALA A 239 -0.82 24.94 -11.91
C ALA A 239 0.18 23.77 -11.83
N MET A 240 1.46 24.12 -11.69
CA MET A 240 2.61 23.22 -11.61
C MET A 240 3.61 23.72 -10.54
N PRO A 241 4.37 22.84 -9.86
CA PRO A 241 4.24 21.38 -9.87
C PRO A 241 2.94 20.90 -9.21
N PHE A 242 2.59 19.63 -9.40
CA PHE A 242 1.52 18.98 -8.64
C PHE A 242 1.80 17.48 -8.50
N ALA A 243 1.18 16.83 -7.53
CA ALA A 243 1.23 15.38 -7.37
C ALA A 243 -0.15 14.74 -7.52
N SER A 244 -0.21 13.56 -8.14
CA SER A 244 -1.31 12.63 -7.95
C SER A 244 -0.86 11.43 -7.10
N ALA A 245 -1.81 10.75 -6.49
CA ALA A 245 -1.56 9.54 -5.73
C ALA A 245 -2.54 8.43 -6.14
N SER A 246 -2.14 7.17 -6.00
CA SER A 246 -3.02 6.02 -6.23
C SER A 246 -2.70 4.91 -5.23
N ILE A 247 -3.73 4.36 -4.58
CA ILE A 247 -3.62 3.27 -3.60
C ILE A 247 -4.48 2.11 -4.09
N GLY A 248 -3.88 0.97 -4.44
CA GLY A 248 -4.65 -0.17 -4.93
C GLY A 248 -3.82 -1.41 -5.23
N LYS A 249 -4.51 -2.51 -5.56
CA LYS A 249 -3.83 -3.77 -5.89
C LYS A 249 -3.09 -3.68 -7.23
N SER A 250 -1.94 -4.36 -7.26
CA SER A 250 -1.13 -4.62 -8.45
C SER A 250 -0.73 -6.10 -8.47
N PHE A 251 -0.49 -6.62 -9.67
CA PHE A 251 -0.46 -8.06 -9.93
C PHE A 251 0.78 -8.43 -10.76
N ARG A 252 1.61 -9.33 -10.24
CA ARG A 252 2.83 -9.82 -10.93
C ARG A 252 2.83 -11.34 -10.89
N ASN A 253 2.76 -11.99 -12.05
CA ASN A 253 2.68 -13.44 -12.20
C ASN A 253 4.03 -14.11 -11.93
N GLU A 254 4.46 -14.07 -10.68
CA GLU A 254 5.76 -14.58 -10.24
C GLU A 254 5.93 -16.07 -10.55
N ILE A 255 7.08 -16.41 -11.14
CA ILE A 255 7.45 -17.78 -11.56
C ILE A 255 7.58 -18.70 -10.35
N SER A 256 8.26 -18.23 -9.29
CA SER A 256 8.54 -19.01 -8.09
C SER A 256 8.49 -18.11 -6.84
N PRO A 257 7.30 -17.61 -6.44
CA PRO A 257 7.15 -16.79 -5.24
C PRO A 257 7.59 -17.57 -4.00
N ARG A 258 8.46 -16.94 -3.21
CA ARG A 258 9.16 -17.45 -2.02
C ARG A 258 9.30 -16.28 -1.02
N SER A 259 9.63 -16.59 0.24
CA SER A 259 9.82 -15.57 1.30
C SER A 259 8.54 -14.82 1.73
N GLY A 260 7.41 -15.53 1.82
CA GLY A 260 6.19 -15.01 2.43
C GLY A 260 5.60 -13.80 1.70
N LEU A 261 5.27 -12.75 2.46
CA LEU A 261 4.71 -11.50 1.93
C LEU A 261 5.70 -10.68 1.07
N LEU A 262 6.99 -11.04 1.04
CA LEU A 262 8.02 -10.24 0.36
C LEU A 262 8.00 -10.36 -1.18
N ARG A 263 7.56 -11.51 -1.70
CA ARG A 263 7.44 -11.78 -3.15
C ARG A 263 6.14 -12.54 -3.43
N VAL A 264 5.10 -11.77 -3.71
CA VAL A 264 3.70 -12.21 -3.85
C VAL A 264 3.13 -11.82 -5.21
N ARG A 265 2.07 -12.53 -5.64
CA ARG A 265 1.44 -12.36 -6.95
C ARG A 265 0.38 -11.26 -7.02
N GLU A 266 -0.23 -10.95 -5.88
CA GLU A 266 -1.11 -9.81 -5.67
C GLU A 266 -0.66 -9.07 -4.41
N PHE A 267 -0.51 -7.75 -4.50
CA PHE A 267 -0.12 -6.91 -3.38
C PHE A 267 -0.75 -5.53 -3.47
N LEU A 268 -0.92 -4.88 -2.32
CA LEU A 268 -1.30 -3.47 -2.25
C LEU A 268 -0.06 -2.61 -2.49
N MET A 269 -0.18 -1.66 -3.42
CA MET A 269 0.76 -0.57 -3.61
C MET A 269 0.11 0.75 -3.22
N ALA A 270 0.94 1.72 -2.85
CA ALA A 270 0.59 3.14 -2.87
C ALA A 270 1.67 3.86 -3.68
N GLU A 271 1.29 4.67 -4.66
CA GLU A 271 2.24 5.29 -5.61
C GLU A 271 1.88 6.76 -5.82
N ILE A 272 2.89 7.61 -6.02
CA ILE A 272 2.75 9.06 -6.18
C ILE A 272 3.42 9.45 -7.49
N GLU A 273 2.71 10.12 -8.40
CA GLU A 273 3.34 10.80 -9.53
C GLU A 273 3.48 12.29 -9.20
N HIS A 274 4.68 12.76 -8.90
CA HIS A 274 4.93 14.20 -8.68
C HIS A 274 5.48 14.84 -9.96
N PHE A 275 4.62 15.58 -10.66
CA PHE A 275 4.89 16.20 -11.96
C PHE A 275 5.59 17.54 -11.80
N VAL A 276 6.75 17.71 -12.46
CA VAL A 276 7.61 18.89 -12.36
C VAL A 276 8.04 19.43 -13.72
N ASP A 277 8.37 20.72 -13.75
CA ASP A 277 8.97 21.36 -14.91
C ASP A 277 10.39 20.80 -15.19
N PRO A 278 10.68 20.29 -16.41
CA PRO A 278 12.02 19.82 -16.78
C PRO A 278 13.10 20.92 -16.82
N GLU A 279 12.75 22.18 -17.09
CA GLU A 279 13.66 23.34 -17.09
C GLU A 279 13.70 24.04 -15.72
N GLY A 280 12.68 23.85 -14.87
CA GLY A 280 12.56 24.44 -13.53
C GLY A 280 13.53 23.88 -12.47
N GLY A 281 14.60 23.20 -12.88
CA GLY A 281 15.67 22.72 -12.00
C GLY A 281 15.28 21.65 -10.97
N LYS A 282 14.05 21.12 -11.01
CA LYS A 282 13.50 20.14 -10.06
C LYS A 282 13.70 20.59 -8.59
N THR A 283 13.41 21.87 -8.33
CA THR A 283 13.39 22.46 -7.00
C THR A 283 12.09 22.12 -6.27
N HIS A 284 12.14 21.93 -4.95
CA HIS A 284 10.94 21.70 -4.12
C HIS A 284 10.79 22.81 -3.08
N PRO A 285 9.63 23.52 -3.01
CA PRO A 285 9.49 24.70 -2.16
C PRO A 285 9.68 24.40 -0.67
N ARG A 286 9.35 23.16 -0.26
CA ARG A 286 9.49 22.65 1.11
C ARG A 286 10.84 22.00 1.42
N PHE A 287 11.76 21.90 0.45
CA PHE A 287 13.11 21.36 0.69
C PHE A 287 13.87 22.03 1.86
N PRO A 288 13.73 23.34 2.12
CA PRO A 288 14.37 23.99 3.27
C PRO A 288 13.95 23.43 4.65
N GLU A 289 12.76 22.81 4.76
CA GLU A 289 12.27 22.17 6.00
C GLU A 289 13.06 20.89 6.34
N VAL A 290 13.50 20.16 5.30
CA VAL A 290 14.09 18.81 5.44
C VAL A 290 15.59 18.74 5.19
N LYS A 291 16.20 19.81 4.63
CA LYS A 291 17.61 19.84 4.16
C LYS A 291 18.64 19.31 5.17
N ASP A 292 18.40 19.49 6.49
CA ASP A 292 19.35 19.14 7.55
C ASP A 292 19.12 17.72 8.11
N VAL A 293 18.07 17.01 7.64
CA VAL A 293 17.79 15.62 8.01
C VAL A 293 18.84 14.69 7.41
N LYS A 294 19.39 13.79 8.24
CA LYS A 294 20.34 12.75 7.83
C LYS A 294 19.64 11.49 7.31
N LEU A 295 20.16 11.00 6.19
CA LEU A 295 19.81 9.76 5.52
C LEU A 295 21.03 8.81 5.51
N ALA A 296 20.76 7.50 5.53
CA ALA A 296 21.77 6.46 5.37
C ALA A 296 21.86 6.05 3.89
N LEU A 297 22.83 6.60 3.15
CA LEU A 297 22.91 6.49 1.70
C LEU A 297 23.97 5.45 1.27
N LEU A 298 23.56 4.42 0.52
CA LEU A 298 24.44 3.52 -0.22
C LEU A 298 24.48 3.95 -1.70
N ASN A 299 25.50 4.75 -2.04
CA ASN A 299 25.66 5.29 -3.39
C ASN A 299 26.16 4.23 -4.40
N ARG A 300 26.04 4.53 -5.70
CA ARG A 300 26.45 3.59 -6.77
C ARG A 300 27.95 3.30 -6.85
N HIS A 301 28.82 4.25 -6.49
CA HIS A 301 30.27 4.06 -6.57
C HIS A 301 30.77 3.10 -5.49
N THR A 302 30.17 3.13 -4.30
CA THR A 302 30.41 2.13 -3.24
C THR A 302 29.98 0.73 -3.68
N GLN A 303 28.80 0.59 -4.31
CA GLN A 303 28.33 -0.70 -4.84
C GLN A 303 29.25 -1.23 -5.95
N LEU A 304 29.64 -0.39 -6.91
CA LEU A 304 30.56 -0.75 -8.00
C LEU A 304 31.97 -1.13 -7.51
N SER A 305 32.37 -0.75 -6.29
CA SER A 305 33.61 -1.20 -5.66
C SER A 305 33.46 -2.48 -4.82
N GLY A 306 32.30 -3.16 -4.89
CA GLY A 306 31.99 -4.36 -4.11
C GLY A 306 31.64 -4.10 -2.64
N HIS A 307 31.45 -2.84 -2.24
CA HIS A 307 31.20 -2.44 -0.86
C HIS A 307 29.71 -2.13 -0.61
N THR A 308 29.26 -2.30 0.64
CA THR A 308 27.86 -2.06 1.06
C THR A 308 27.73 -1.02 2.18
N ASN A 309 28.81 -0.30 2.47
CA ASN A 309 28.91 0.72 3.51
C ASN A 309 28.00 1.92 3.19
N VAL A 310 27.14 2.30 4.15
CA VAL A 310 26.29 3.49 4.05
C VAL A 310 27.00 4.74 4.58
N GLU A 311 26.78 5.87 3.90
CA GLU A 311 27.22 7.19 4.36
C GLU A 311 26.08 7.92 5.08
N GLN A 312 26.36 8.66 6.15
CA GLN A 312 25.37 9.36 6.98
C GLN A 312 25.33 10.86 6.65
N VAL A 313 24.67 11.19 5.55
CA VAL A 313 24.72 12.51 4.89
C VAL A 313 23.43 13.28 5.15
N THR A 314 23.49 14.61 5.33
CA THR A 314 22.29 15.45 5.30
C THR A 314 21.78 15.59 3.87
N VAL A 315 20.47 15.53 3.64
CA VAL A 315 19.93 15.56 2.26
C VAL A 315 20.30 16.84 1.52
N GLY A 316 20.41 17.96 2.22
CA GLY A 316 20.91 19.24 1.69
C GLY A 316 22.35 19.17 1.20
N HIS A 317 23.23 18.43 1.88
CA HIS A 317 24.59 18.18 1.38
C HIS A 317 24.58 17.21 0.20
N ALA A 318 23.80 16.12 0.27
CA ALA A 318 23.70 15.14 -0.82
C ALA A 318 23.18 15.73 -2.14
N VAL A 319 22.24 16.68 -2.07
CA VAL A 319 21.77 17.42 -3.25
C VAL A 319 22.80 18.46 -3.70
N ALA A 320 23.47 19.15 -2.78
CA ALA A 320 24.52 20.12 -3.13
C ALA A 320 25.76 19.50 -3.79
N THR A 321 26.11 18.25 -3.44
CA THR A 321 27.21 17.49 -4.07
C THR A 321 26.79 16.65 -5.27
N LYS A 322 25.50 16.71 -5.69
CA LYS A 322 24.93 15.87 -6.75
C LYS A 322 25.07 14.36 -6.52
N LEU A 323 25.10 13.94 -5.25
CA LEU A 323 24.92 12.54 -4.86
C LEU A 323 23.46 12.11 -5.10
N VAL A 324 22.51 12.94 -4.66
CA VAL A 324 21.10 12.89 -5.05
C VAL A 324 20.90 14.00 -6.09
N ASP A 325 20.29 13.72 -7.24
CA ASP A 325 20.29 14.71 -8.33
C ASP A 325 19.60 16.04 -7.95
N ASN A 326 18.42 16.01 -7.33
CA ASN A 326 17.60 17.21 -7.18
C ASN A 326 16.83 17.30 -5.85
N GLN A 327 16.32 18.50 -5.57
CA GLN A 327 15.64 18.80 -4.31
C GLN A 327 14.32 18.05 -4.17
N THR A 328 13.56 17.86 -5.24
CA THR A 328 12.30 17.12 -5.21
C THR A 328 12.54 15.65 -4.86
N LEU A 329 13.51 15.01 -5.51
CA LEU A 329 13.92 13.65 -5.18
C LEU A 329 14.38 13.56 -3.71
N GLY A 330 15.28 14.44 -3.28
CA GLY A 330 15.73 14.49 -1.88
C GLY A 330 14.61 14.75 -0.85
N TYR A 331 13.62 15.58 -1.20
CA TYR A 331 12.45 15.81 -0.36
C TYR A 331 11.68 14.52 -0.10
N PHE A 332 11.38 13.77 -1.15
CA PHE A 332 10.68 12.49 -1.02
C PHE A 332 11.51 11.45 -0.27
N LEU A 333 12.83 11.39 -0.41
CA LEU A 333 13.65 10.48 0.42
C LEU A 333 13.50 10.75 1.93
N VAL A 334 13.40 12.03 2.34
CA VAL A 334 13.14 12.36 3.75
C VAL A 334 11.70 12.01 4.16
N ARG A 335 10.68 12.37 3.36
CA ARG A 335 9.28 11.98 3.67
C ARG A 335 9.12 10.46 3.76
N ILE A 336 9.77 9.68 2.87
CA ILE A 336 9.79 8.21 2.94
C ILE A 336 10.42 7.73 4.25
N GLN A 337 11.57 8.29 4.67
CA GLN A 337 12.16 7.97 5.97
C GLN A 337 11.18 8.28 7.11
N ASP A 338 10.64 9.49 7.15
CA ASP A 338 9.79 9.95 8.26
C ASP A 338 8.47 9.17 8.33
N PHE A 339 7.91 8.74 7.19
CA PHE A 339 6.78 7.80 7.16
C PHE A 339 7.16 6.46 7.77
N LEU A 340 8.24 5.83 7.32
CA LEU A 340 8.69 4.52 7.82
C LEU A 340 9.00 4.57 9.33
N LEU A 341 9.65 5.64 9.80
CA LEU A 341 9.90 5.85 11.24
C LEU A 341 8.60 6.03 12.03
N LYS A 342 7.61 6.77 11.50
CA LYS A 342 6.25 6.88 12.11
C LYS A 342 5.50 5.54 12.17
N LEU A 343 5.78 4.59 11.26
CA LEU A 343 5.26 3.22 11.36
C LEU A 343 5.86 2.43 12.53
N GLY A 344 7.05 2.81 13.01
CA GLY A 344 7.83 2.05 14.00
C GLY A 344 8.99 1.24 13.41
N VAL A 345 9.44 1.55 12.18
CA VAL A 345 10.66 0.96 11.60
C VAL A 345 11.89 1.40 12.40
N ASP A 346 12.71 0.44 12.81
CA ASP A 346 14.04 0.66 13.38
C ASP A 346 14.97 1.41 12.41
N LYS A 347 15.42 2.63 12.79
CA LYS A 347 16.31 3.46 11.95
C LYS A 347 17.67 2.82 11.67
N SER A 348 18.15 1.90 12.50
CA SER A 348 19.39 1.15 12.24
C SER A 348 19.24 0.09 11.13
N LYS A 349 18.00 -0.27 10.81
CA LYS A 349 17.59 -1.27 9.81
C LYS A 349 16.95 -0.64 8.57
N LEU A 350 17.21 0.65 8.32
CA LEU A 350 16.76 1.41 7.15
C LEU A 350 17.96 2.05 6.43
N ARG A 351 18.03 1.89 5.10
CA ARG A 351 18.95 2.63 4.23
C ARG A 351 18.27 3.02 2.91
N PHE A 352 18.88 3.92 2.17
CA PHE A 352 18.53 4.22 0.79
C PHE A 352 19.65 3.74 -0.13
N ARG A 353 19.35 2.86 -1.09
CA ARG A 353 20.31 2.33 -2.06
C ARG A 353 20.08 2.97 -3.42
N GLN A 354 21.11 3.61 -3.98
CA GLN A 354 21.03 4.16 -5.33
C GLN A 354 21.13 3.04 -6.36
N HIS A 355 20.31 3.07 -7.41
CA HIS A 355 20.42 2.13 -8.52
C HIS A 355 21.77 2.26 -9.23
N MET A 356 22.30 1.16 -9.73
CA MET A 356 23.43 1.16 -10.67
C MET A 356 22.95 1.51 -12.09
N ALA A 357 23.86 1.99 -12.95
CA ALA A 357 23.51 2.49 -14.29
C ALA A 357 22.92 1.42 -15.24
N ASN A 358 23.08 0.15 -14.90
CA ASN A 358 22.51 -1.03 -15.57
C ASN A 358 21.16 -1.48 -14.98
N GLU A 359 20.91 -1.19 -13.70
CA GLU A 359 19.63 -1.46 -13.02
C GLU A 359 18.58 -0.40 -13.38
N MET A 360 19.03 0.85 -13.56
CA MET A 360 18.18 1.96 -13.96
C MET A 360 17.36 1.62 -15.22
N ALA A 361 16.05 1.86 -15.15
CA ALA A 361 15.24 1.95 -16.34
C ALA A 361 15.85 2.99 -17.31
N HIS A 362 15.95 2.64 -18.59
CA HIS A 362 16.54 3.43 -19.70
C HIS A 362 16.03 4.88 -19.92
N TYR A 363 15.13 5.37 -19.07
CA TYR A 363 14.57 6.72 -19.07
C TYR A 363 14.73 7.46 -17.73
N ALA A 364 15.17 6.77 -16.67
CA ALA A 364 15.36 7.36 -15.36
C ALA A 364 16.59 8.28 -15.34
N ALA A 365 16.56 9.34 -14.52
CA ALA A 365 17.71 10.23 -14.31
C ALA A 365 18.53 9.82 -13.06
N ASP A 366 17.84 9.50 -11.97
CA ASP A 366 18.37 8.96 -10.72
C ASP A 366 17.28 8.07 -10.07
N CYS A 367 17.66 7.12 -9.21
CA CYS A 367 16.69 6.24 -8.53
C CYS A 367 17.28 5.68 -7.23
N TRP A 368 16.47 5.69 -6.17
CA TRP A 368 16.86 5.30 -4.82
C TRP A 368 15.80 4.41 -4.16
N ASP A 369 16.19 3.21 -3.74
CA ASP A 369 15.31 2.28 -3.01
C ASP A 369 15.47 2.50 -1.50
N ALA A 370 14.36 2.74 -0.79
CA ALA A 370 14.31 2.60 0.66
C ALA A 370 14.27 1.10 1.02
N GLU A 371 15.38 0.59 1.52
CA GLU A 371 15.56 -0.81 1.87
C GLU A 371 15.50 -1.02 3.38
N LEU A 372 14.79 -2.08 3.79
CA LEU A 372 14.68 -2.50 5.19
C LEU A 372 15.45 -3.81 5.42
N LEU A 373 16.25 -3.87 6.49
CA LEU A 373 17.04 -5.05 6.85
C LEU A 373 16.19 -6.08 7.59
N THR A 374 15.88 -7.18 6.91
CA THR A 374 15.08 -8.30 7.43
C THR A 374 15.94 -9.57 7.62
N SER A 375 15.33 -10.62 8.15
CA SER A 375 15.84 -12.01 8.19
C SER A 375 16.06 -12.64 6.80
N TYR A 376 15.69 -11.95 5.72
CA TYR A 376 15.99 -12.29 4.33
C TYR A 376 17.09 -11.41 3.71
N GLY A 377 17.68 -10.48 4.47
CA GLY A 377 18.61 -9.46 3.99
C GLY A 377 17.92 -8.10 3.82
N TRP A 378 18.59 -7.18 3.12
CA TRP A 378 18.02 -5.88 2.74
C TRP A 378 16.95 -6.06 1.67
N ILE A 379 15.76 -5.50 1.89
CA ILE A 379 14.61 -5.62 0.99
C ILE A 379 14.10 -4.22 0.61
N GLU A 380 14.12 -3.92 -0.68
CA GLU A 380 13.45 -2.77 -1.31
C GLU A 380 11.97 -2.74 -0.90
N CYS A 381 11.56 -1.69 -0.18
CA CYS A 381 10.21 -1.52 0.35
C CYS A 381 9.51 -0.27 -0.22
N VAL A 382 10.28 0.73 -0.65
CA VAL A 382 9.79 1.89 -1.41
C VAL A 382 10.81 2.24 -2.48
N GLY A 383 10.45 2.22 -3.76
CA GLY A 383 11.26 2.80 -4.83
C GLY A 383 11.03 4.31 -4.92
N CYS A 384 12.06 5.09 -5.22
CA CYS A 384 11.96 6.53 -5.43
C CYS A 384 12.74 6.93 -6.69
N ALA A 385 12.04 7.00 -7.82
CA ALA A 385 12.62 7.14 -9.16
C ALA A 385 12.36 8.51 -9.79
N ASP A 386 13.33 9.05 -10.53
CA ASP A 386 13.13 10.20 -11.41
C ASP A 386 12.91 9.70 -12.84
N ARG A 387 11.65 9.41 -13.21
CA ARG A 387 11.26 8.76 -14.50
C ARG A 387 11.39 9.68 -15.72
N SER A 388 11.85 10.92 -15.54
CA SER A 388 11.81 11.99 -16.55
C SER A 388 10.41 12.10 -17.19
N ALA A 389 10.29 12.45 -18.48
CA ALA A 389 9.02 12.64 -19.18
C ALA A 389 8.54 11.40 -19.96
N TYR A 390 9.03 10.19 -19.65
CA TYR A 390 8.87 8.99 -20.50
C TYR A 390 7.42 8.57 -20.72
N ASP A 391 6.70 8.25 -19.64
CA ASP A 391 5.36 7.66 -19.71
C ASP A 391 4.36 8.59 -20.43
N LEU A 392 4.37 9.88 -20.09
CA LEU A 392 3.55 10.88 -20.79
C LEU A 392 3.94 11.00 -22.27
N THR A 393 5.23 10.89 -22.61
CA THR A 393 5.70 10.98 -24.00
C THR A 393 5.29 9.75 -24.83
N VAL A 394 5.38 8.53 -24.30
CA VAL A 394 4.95 7.33 -25.06
C VAL A 394 3.44 7.31 -25.26
N HIS A 395 2.64 7.67 -24.24
CA HIS A 395 1.19 7.75 -24.37
C HIS A 395 0.73 8.88 -25.31
N LYS A 396 1.37 10.06 -25.25
CA LYS A 396 1.17 11.18 -26.19
C LYS A 396 1.46 10.74 -27.64
N ASN A 397 2.62 10.14 -27.88
CA ASN A 397 3.02 9.68 -29.22
C ASN A 397 2.11 8.57 -29.76
N LYS A 398 1.55 7.72 -28.89
CA LYS A 398 0.61 6.65 -29.29
C LYS A 398 -0.79 7.16 -29.62
N THR A 399 -1.30 8.12 -28.85
CA THR A 399 -2.72 8.50 -28.86
C THR A 399 -3.01 9.82 -29.57
N GLY A 400 -2.00 10.68 -29.73
CA GLY A 400 -2.19 12.07 -30.15
C GLY A 400 -2.81 12.97 -29.06
N ALA A 401 -3.04 12.44 -27.84
CA ALA A 401 -3.57 13.24 -26.73
C ALA A 401 -2.54 14.28 -26.26
N PRO A 402 -2.96 15.51 -25.93
CA PRO A 402 -2.05 16.59 -25.53
C PRO A 402 -1.60 16.42 -24.07
N LEU A 403 -0.84 15.38 -23.76
CA LEU A 403 -0.20 15.20 -22.44
C LEU A 403 0.99 16.17 -22.33
N LEU A 404 0.69 17.44 -22.04
CA LEU A 404 1.64 18.54 -21.94
C LEU A 404 1.07 19.66 -21.06
N VAL A 405 1.96 20.43 -20.43
CA VAL A 405 1.61 21.67 -19.73
C VAL A 405 1.61 22.83 -20.73
N ARG A 406 0.71 23.81 -20.52
CA ARG A 406 0.71 25.11 -21.20
C ARG A 406 0.81 26.23 -20.18
N GLU A 407 1.96 26.86 -20.08
CA GLU A 407 2.19 28.01 -19.18
C GLU A 407 2.32 29.32 -19.97
N THR A 408 1.85 30.43 -19.38
CA THR A 408 2.13 31.76 -19.92
C THR A 408 3.52 32.20 -19.45
N ARG A 409 4.42 32.53 -20.37
CA ARG A 409 5.77 33.00 -20.01
C ARG A 409 5.69 34.37 -19.33
N ALA A 410 6.33 34.51 -18.17
CA ALA A 410 6.44 35.80 -17.46
C ALA A 410 7.15 36.89 -18.28
N GLN A 411 8.04 36.49 -19.20
CA GLN A 411 8.59 37.35 -20.26
C GLN A 411 8.42 36.61 -21.61
N PRO A 412 7.74 37.21 -22.61
CA PRO A 412 7.55 36.57 -23.91
C PRO A 412 8.88 36.31 -24.62
N LEU A 413 9.08 35.10 -25.14
CA LEU A 413 10.32 34.72 -25.79
C LEU A 413 10.33 35.24 -27.24
N VAL A 414 11.16 36.23 -27.53
CA VAL A 414 11.33 36.77 -28.89
C VAL A 414 12.41 35.98 -29.62
N VAL A 415 12.00 35.12 -30.55
CA VAL A 415 12.88 34.34 -31.42
C VAL A 415 13.02 35.03 -32.78
N GLU A 416 14.24 35.33 -33.21
CA GLU A 416 14.52 35.67 -34.61
C GLU A 416 14.80 34.39 -35.41
N GLU A 417 13.91 34.02 -36.32
CA GLU A 417 14.02 32.81 -37.12
C GLU A 417 13.77 33.08 -38.61
N PHE A 418 14.33 32.26 -39.49
CA PHE A 418 13.94 32.25 -40.89
C PHE A 418 12.62 31.48 -41.06
N GLN A 419 11.57 32.22 -41.38
CA GLN A 419 10.26 31.69 -41.75
C GLN A 419 10.20 31.50 -43.26
N VAL A 420 9.37 30.55 -43.69
CA VAL A 420 9.21 30.18 -45.10
C VAL A 420 7.74 30.25 -45.46
N ASP A 421 7.39 31.18 -46.35
CA ASP A 421 6.07 31.23 -46.96
C ASP A 421 6.12 30.53 -48.32
N LEU A 422 5.23 29.55 -48.51
CA LEU A 422 4.98 28.88 -49.80
C LEU A 422 3.66 29.38 -50.38
N ASP A 423 3.66 29.83 -51.63
CA ASP A 423 2.40 30.10 -52.35
C ASP A 423 1.75 28.77 -52.75
N LYS A 424 0.99 28.18 -51.83
CA LYS A 424 0.26 26.92 -52.01
C LYS A 424 -0.74 27.00 -53.18
N LYS A 425 -1.19 28.20 -53.60
CA LYS A 425 -2.09 28.42 -54.75
C LYS A 425 -1.37 28.33 -56.09
N LYS A 426 -0.09 28.72 -56.17
CA LYS A 426 0.78 28.50 -57.35
C LYS A 426 1.43 27.10 -57.34
N LEU A 427 1.82 26.59 -56.17
CA LEU A 427 2.51 25.31 -55.99
C LEU A 427 1.63 24.13 -56.46
N GLY A 428 0.36 24.10 -56.04
CA GLY A 428 -0.59 23.04 -56.38
C GLY A 428 -0.76 22.84 -57.90
N PRO A 429 -1.09 23.88 -58.68
CA PRO A 429 -1.18 23.77 -60.14
C PRO A 429 0.14 23.41 -60.85
N LYS A 430 1.28 23.92 -60.36
CA LYS A 430 2.61 23.75 -60.97
C LYS A 430 3.19 22.35 -60.75
N PHE A 431 3.01 21.75 -59.57
CA PHE A 431 3.58 20.45 -59.20
C PHE A 431 2.55 19.32 -58.95
N ARG A 432 1.25 19.64 -58.92
CA ARG A 432 0.14 18.68 -58.85
C ARG A 432 0.30 17.65 -57.72
N LYS A 433 0.44 16.37 -58.05
CA LYS A 433 0.61 15.26 -57.09
C LYS A 433 1.86 15.41 -56.20
N ASP A 434 2.90 16.06 -56.71
CA ASP A 434 4.19 16.17 -56.04
C ASP A 434 4.24 17.38 -55.09
N ALA A 435 3.27 18.31 -55.18
CA ALA A 435 3.21 19.54 -54.38
C ALA A 435 3.25 19.30 -52.86
N LYS A 436 2.59 18.23 -52.36
CA LYS A 436 2.58 17.89 -50.92
C LYS A 436 3.91 17.30 -50.43
N ALA A 437 4.70 16.68 -51.31
CA ALA A 437 6.05 16.24 -50.99
C ALA A 437 7.02 17.43 -50.92
N ILE A 438 6.86 18.43 -51.81
CA ILE A 438 7.60 19.69 -51.76
C ILE A 438 7.28 20.47 -50.48
N GLU A 439 6.00 20.59 -50.15
CA GLU A 439 5.49 21.23 -48.92
C GLU A 439 6.15 20.63 -47.66
N SER A 440 6.06 19.30 -47.50
CA SER A 440 6.70 18.58 -46.39
C SER A 440 8.23 18.76 -46.35
N ALA A 441 8.90 18.73 -47.51
CA ALA A 441 10.35 18.89 -47.60
C ALA A 441 10.83 20.31 -47.25
N VAL A 442 10.03 21.33 -47.58
CA VAL A 442 10.30 22.73 -47.24
C VAL A 442 10.02 23.01 -45.75
N GLU A 443 8.94 22.46 -45.20
CA GLU A 443 8.62 22.59 -43.78
C GLU A 443 9.71 21.94 -42.90
N ALA A 444 10.30 20.83 -43.34
CA ALA A 444 11.40 20.12 -42.68
C ALA A 444 12.79 20.81 -42.70
N LEU A 445 12.95 21.96 -43.38
CA LEU A 445 14.25 22.64 -43.45
C LEU A 445 14.69 23.21 -42.11
N THR A 446 15.95 22.95 -41.70
CA THR A 446 16.54 23.52 -40.48
C THR A 446 16.87 25.01 -40.64
N GLN A 447 16.96 25.75 -39.54
CA GLN A 447 17.22 27.21 -39.57
C GLN A 447 18.52 27.59 -40.31
N GLN A 448 19.61 26.83 -40.13
CA GLN A 448 20.87 27.04 -40.86
C GLN A 448 20.70 26.86 -42.38
N VAL A 449 19.89 25.89 -42.80
CA VAL A 449 19.61 25.65 -44.23
C VAL A 449 18.67 26.74 -44.77
N ARG A 450 17.67 27.18 -44.00
CA ARG A 450 16.78 28.30 -44.37
C ARG A 450 17.55 29.61 -44.53
N GLU A 451 18.48 29.92 -43.62
CA GLU A 451 19.36 31.10 -43.73
C GLU A 451 20.18 31.08 -45.03
N LYS A 452 20.86 29.96 -45.31
CA LYS A 452 21.61 29.79 -46.57
C LYS A 452 20.72 29.93 -47.79
N LEU A 453 19.57 29.25 -47.80
CA LEU A 453 18.62 29.30 -48.92
C LEU A 453 18.00 30.70 -49.09
N ALA A 454 17.81 31.49 -48.03
CA ALA A 454 17.38 32.88 -48.15
C ALA A 454 18.43 33.74 -48.87
N ILE A 455 19.70 33.58 -48.50
CA ILE A 455 20.84 34.28 -49.13
C ILE A 455 20.97 33.87 -50.61
N ASP A 456 20.89 32.56 -50.89
CA ASP A 456 21.00 32.05 -52.26
C ASP A 456 19.79 32.50 -53.11
N LEU A 457 18.56 32.36 -52.60
CA LEU A 457 17.33 32.85 -53.24
C LEU A 457 17.41 34.33 -53.60
N GLN A 458 17.87 35.18 -52.67
CA GLN A 458 18.04 36.61 -52.95
C GLN A 458 18.97 36.86 -54.14
N LYS A 459 20.13 36.18 -54.20
CA LYS A 459 21.15 36.33 -55.25
C LYS A 459 20.75 35.78 -56.61
N THR A 460 20.17 34.57 -56.67
CA THR A 460 19.95 33.83 -57.92
C THR A 460 18.53 33.96 -58.46
N GLY A 461 17.57 34.36 -57.64
CA GLY A 461 16.13 34.32 -57.96
C GLY A 461 15.47 32.95 -57.75
N LYS A 462 16.24 31.89 -57.47
CA LYS A 462 15.75 30.52 -57.33
C LYS A 462 16.65 29.59 -56.51
N ILE A 463 16.05 28.60 -55.85
CA ILE A 463 16.73 27.63 -54.99
C ILE A 463 16.34 26.19 -55.34
N THR A 464 17.25 25.27 -55.03
CA THR A 464 17.04 23.82 -55.21
C THR A 464 16.95 23.15 -53.86
N ILE A 465 15.89 22.36 -53.64
CA ILE A 465 15.57 21.74 -52.36
C ILE A 465 15.41 20.23 -52.54
N ASP A 466 16.10 19.47 -51.68
CA ASP A 466 16.02 18.01 -51.65
C ASP A 466 14.63 17.59 -51.19
N SER A 467 13.93 16.84 -52.03
CA SER A 467 12.49 16.57 -51.91
C SER A 467 12.23 15.06 -52.08
N PRO A 468 12.51 14.26 -51.03
CA PRO A 468 12.30 12.82 -51.06
C PRO A 468 10.81 12.49 -51.28
N GLY A 469 10.54 11.70 -52.32
CA GLY A 469 9.18 11.39 -52.79
C GLY A 469 8.92 11.79 -54.25
N ILE A 470 9.78 12.62 -54.85
CA ILE A 470 9.69 13.04 -56.25
C ILE A 470 10.75 12.29 -57.07
N GLY A 471 10.42 11.92 -58.32
CA GLY A 471 11.29 11.11 -59.18
C GLY A 471 12.64 11.74 -59.55
N SER A 472 12.80 13.05 -59.35
CA SER A 472 14.06 13.79 -59.52
C SER A 472 14.90 13.87 -58.23
N GLY A 473 14.35 13.52 -57.07
CA GLY A 473 14.94 13.71 -55.73
C GLY A 473 15.13 15.17 -55.29
N LYS A 474 15.05 16.14 -56.21
CA LYS A 474 15.23 17.58 -55.98
C LYS A 474 14.19 18.40 -56.75
N THR A 475 13.83 19.55 -56.19
CA THR A 475 12.88 20.52 -56.77
C THR A 475 13.52 21.90 -56.86
N GLU A 476 13.32 22.59 -57.97
CA GLU A 476 13.67 24.01 -58.12
C GLU A 476 12.46 24.90 -57.82
N LEU A 477 12.62 25.86 -56.91
CA LEU A 477 11.62 26.85 -56.53
C LEU A 477 12.14 28.26 -56.78
N ASP A 478 11.31 29.11 -57.37
CA ASP A 478 11.57 30.51 -57.69
C ASP A 478 10.95 31.46 -56.65
N LYS A 479 11.37 32.73 -56.65
CA LYS A 479 10.81 33.79 -55.78
C LYS A 479 9.29 33.97 -55.89
N ASP A 480 8.68 33.48 -56.97
CA ASP A 480 7.22 33.50 -57.14
C ASP A 480 6.50 32.41 -56.33
N LEU A 481 7.20 31.32 -55.98
CA LEU A 481 6.66 30.18 -55.24
C LEU A 481 7.03 30.19 -53.76
N ILE A 482 8.22 30.68 -53.41
CA ILE A 482 8.78 30.59 -52.06
C ILE A 482 9.45 31.89 -51.64
N GLN A 483 9.17 32.32 -50.41
CA GLN A 483 9.74 33.50 -49.76
C GLN A 483 10.35 33.04 -48.42
N ILE A 484 11.64 33.34 -48.20
CA ILE A 484 12.35 32.98 -46.96
C ILE A 484 12.90 34.26 -46.32
N GLU A 485 12.46 34.55 -45.11
CA GLU A 485 12.73 35.83 -44.44
C GLU A 485 13.00 35.63 -42.95
N LYS A 486 13.95 36.42 -42.42
CA LYS A 486 14.20 36.49 -40.97
C LYS A 486 13.09 37.31 -40.32
N ARG A 487 12.25 36.69 -39.51
CA ARG A 487 11.10 37.30 -38.81
C ARG A 487 11.21 37.10 -37.30
N LYS A 488 10.56 37.98 -36.54
CA LYS A 488 10.43 37.87 -35.09
C LYS A 488 9.15 37.12 -34.74
N ARG A 489 9.27 35.94 -34.14
CA ARG A 489 8.18 35.26 -33.46
C ARG A 489 8.23 35.58 -31.98
N THR A 490 7.10 35.93 -31.38
CA THR A 490 7.00 36.23 -29.95
C THR A 490 6.15 35.16 -29.27
N ASP A 491 6.82 34.23 -28.61
CA ASP A 491 6.16 33.10 -27.95
C ASP A 491 5.73 33.52 -26.55
N HIS A 492 4.43 33.78 -26.37
CA HIS A 492 3.81 34.11 -25.08
C HIS A 492 3.54 32.88 -24.20
N ILE A 493 3.49 31.69 -24.80
CA ILE A 493 3.22 30.41 -24.14
C ILE A 493 4.45 29.52 -24.24
N ARG A 494 4.72 28.72 -23.21
CA ARG A 494 5.64 27.58 -23.26
C ARG A 494 4.83 26.29 -23.16
N GLU A 495 5.11 25.34 -24.04
CA GLU A 495 4.58 23.98 -23.98
C GLU A 495 5.71 23.02 -23.59
N TYR A 496 5.46 22.12 -22.65
CA TYR A 496 6.41 21.06 -22.28
C TYR A 496 5.70 19.79 -21.80
N THR A 497 6.34 18.64 -21.96
CA THR A 497 5.95 17.43 -21.23
C THR A 497 6.65 17.47 -19.86
N PRO A 498 5.96 17.39 -18.72
CA PRO A 498 6.61 17.44 -17.41
C PRO A 498 7.45 16.18 -17.15
N ASN A 499 8.48 16.32 -16.32
CA ASN A 499 9.18 15.19 -15.72
C ASN A 499 8.38 14.66 -14.50
N VAL A 500 8.62 13.42 -14.10
CA VAL A 500 7.94 12.79 -12.95
C VAL A 500 8.95 12.27 -11.93
N ILE A 501 8.72 12.57 -10.65
CA ILE A 501 9.33 11.86 -9.52
C ILE A 501 8.29 10.88 -8.98
N GLU A 502 8.65 9.60 -8.90
CA GLU A 502 7.77 8.50 -8.48
C GLU A 502 8.27 7.83 -7.18
N PRO A 503 7.65 8.16 -6.04
CA PRO A 503 7.64 7.31 -4.84
C PRO A 503 6.62 6.15 -4.97
N SER A 504 7.10 4.91 -5.09
CA SER A 504 6.28 3.69 -5.19
C SER A 504 6.48 2.77 -3.97
N PHE A 505 5.41 2.56 -3.17
CA PHE A 505 5.45 1.90 -1.86
C PHE A 505 4.86 0.49 -1.91
N GLY A 506 5.70 -0.52 -1.65
CA GLY A 506 5.28 -1.93 -1.55
C GLY A 506 4.69 -2.25 -0.18
N ILE A 507 3.41 -1.90 0.07
CA ILE A 507 2.76 -2.00 1.39
C ILE A 507 2.91 -3.40 2.02
N GLY A 508 2.79 -4.48 1.24
CA GLY A 508 2.98 -5.85 1.75
C GLY A 508 4.38 -6.15 2.29
N ARG A 509 5.43 -5.58 1.66
CA ARG A 509 6.81 -5.67 2.16
C ARG A 509 7.02 -4.83 3.40
N ILE A 510 6.53 -3.58 3.37
CA ILE A 510 6.56 -2.66 4.52
C ILE A 510 5.92 -3.30 5.76
N LEU A 511 4.76 -3.95 5.61
CA LEU A 511 4.08 -4.66 6.70
C LEU A 511 4.92 -5.81 7.26
N TYR A 512 5.53 -6.64 6.42
CA TYR A 512 6.39 -7.75 6.89
C TYR A 512 7.61 -7.23 7.65
N SER A 513 8.37 -6.33 7.03
CA SER A 513 9.56 -5.74 7.64
C SER A 513 9.23 -5.00 8.95
N LEU A 514 8.10 -4.29 9.01
CA LEU A 514 7.61 -3.66 10.24
C LEU A 514 7.34 -4.70 11.34
N MET A 515 6.59 -5.77 11.03
CA MET A 515 6.29 -6.84 11.99
C MET A 515 7.56 -7.50 12.52
N GLU A 516 8.59 -7.64 11.69
CA GLU A 516 9.90 -8.15 12.09
C GLU A 516 10.66 -7.14 13.00
N HIS A 517 10.71 -5.86 12.62
CA HIS A 517 11.42 -4.81 13.38
C HIS A 517 10.80 -4.55 14.76
N VAL A 518 9.48 -4.70 14.92
CA VAL A 518 8.78 -4.44 16.19
C VAL A 518 8.68 -5.68 17.10
N PHE A 519 9.08 -6.87 16.63
CA PHE A 519 8.97 -8.11 17.41
C PHE A 519 10.08 -8.27 18.46
N TRP A 520 9.72 -8.83 19.62
CA TRP A 520 10.64 -9.30 20.67
C TRP A 520 9.94 -10.31 21.59
N THR A 521 10.72 -11.03 22.42
CA THR A 521 10.23 -11.91 23.49
C THR A 521 10.48 -11.27 24.87
N ARG A 522 9.62 -11.57 25.85
CA ARG A 522 9.85 -11.11 27.24
C ARG A 522 11.09 -11.76 27.83
N GLU A 523 11.84 -10.98 28.61
CA GLU A 523 13.02 -11.48 29.33
C GLU A 523 12.66 -12.69 30.21
N GLY A 524 13.38 -13.80 30.01
CA GLY A 524 13.15 -15.07 30.71
C GLY A 524 11.95 -15.91 30.21
N ASP A 525 11.22 -15.49 29.16
CA ASP A 525 10.09 -16.24 28.62
C ASP A 525 9.94 -16.04 27.10
N ASP A 526 10.67 -16.85 26.33
CA ASP A 526 10.65 -16.83 24.86
C ASP A 526 9.30 -17.23 24.24
N ALA A 527 8.40 -17.85 25.02
CA ALA A 527 7.04 -18.13 24.56
C ALA A 527 6.14 -16.87 24.58
N ARG A 528 6.58 -15.77 25.24
CA ARG A 528 5.84 -14.50 25.33
C ARG A 528 6.36 -13.47 24.33
N GLY A 529 6.05 -13.71 23.06
CA GLY A 529 6.24 -12.73 21.98
C GLY A 529 5.40 -11.46 22.15
N VAL A 530 5.93 -10.33 21.68
CA VAL A 530 5.32 -9.00 21.72
C VAL A 530 5.50 -8.32 20.36
N LEU A 531 4.45 -7.71 19.82
CA LEU A 531 4.53 -6.89 18.60
C LEU A 531 4.41 -5.41 18.94
N SER A 532 5.50 -4.67 18.80
CA SER A 532 5.62 -3.34 19.41
C SER A 532 5.12 -2.18 18.55
N PHE A 533 3.99 -2.34 17.85
CA PHE A 533 3.41 -1.32 16.98
C PHE A 533 3.20 0.01 17.73
N PRO A 534 3.56 1.18 17.16
CA PRO A 534 3.13 2.48 17.66
C PRO A 534 1.59 2.57 17.72
N PRO A 535 1.01 3.30 18.69
CA PRO A 535 -0.45 3.35 18.83
C PRO A 535 -1.22 3.83 17.59
N PRO A 536 -0.75 4.81 16.79
CA PRO A 536 -1.41 5.20 15.54
C PRO A 536 -1.64 4.04 14.56
N VAL A 537 -0.70 3.09 14.45
CA VAL A 537 -0.80 1.96 13.50
C VAL A 537 -1.30 0.65 14.12
N ALA A 538 -1.22 0.46 15.45
CA ALA A 538 -1.54 -0.80 16.10
C ALA A 538 -2.97 -1.33 15.77
N PRO A 539 -3.17 -2.65 15.54
CA PRO A 539 -4.44 -3.21 15.02
C PRO A 539 -5.65 -2.98 15.92
N THR A 540 -5.45 -3.08 17.24
CA THR A 540 -6.38 -2.70 18.29
C THR A 540 -5.65 -1.73 19.18
N LYS A 541 -6.29 -0.63 19.59
CA LYS A 541 -5.66 0.43 20.39
C LYS A 541 -5.70 0.10 21.88
N VAL A 542 -6.84 -0.41 22.35
CA VAL A 542 -7.10 -0.63 23.78
C VAL A 542 -7.66 -2.04 24.04
N LEU A 543 -7.01 -2.78 24.92
CA LEU A 543 -7.59 -3.94 25.61
C LEU A 543 -8.35 -3.48 26.86
N ILE A 544 -9.52 -4.04 27.13
CA ILE A 544 -10.25 -3.88 28.40
C ILE A 544 -10.30 -5.23 29.10
N VAL A 545 -9.81 -5.31 30.34
CA VAL A 545 -9.77 -6.54 31.14
C VAL A 545 -10.34 -6.30 32.54
N PRO A 546 -11.48 -6.91 32.91
CA PRO A 546 -11.88 -6.95 34.32
C PRO A 546 -10.96 -7.87 35.12
N LEU A 547 -10.68 -7.55 36.38
CA LEU A 547 -9.80 -8.34 37.24
C LEU A 547 -10.29 -9.81 37.38
N SER A 548 -11.60 -9.98 37.54
CA SER A 548 -12.31 -11.26 37.58
C SER A 548 -13.68 -11.12 36.89
N ASN A 549 -14.50 -12.18 36.84
CA ASN A 549 -15.80 -12.13 36.17
C ASN A 549 -16.93 -11.62 37.09
N HIS A 550 -16.62 -10.73 38.04
CA HIS A 550 -17.60 -10.15 38.96
C HIS A 550 -18.67 -9.34 38.20
N ALA A 551 -19.92 -9.42 38.65
CA ALA A 551 -21.05 -8.78 37.95
C ALA A 551 -20.89 -7.25 37.88
N ASP A 552 -20.44 -6.64 38.97
CA ASP A 552 -20.31 -5.20 39.18
C ASP A 552 -19.33 -4.52 38.21
N PHE A 553 -18.44 -5.26 37.54
CA PHE A 553 -17.54 -4.70 36.53
C PHE A 553 -18.23 -4.48 35.18
N LYS A 554 -19.34 -5.19 34.90
CA LYS A 554 -20.03 -5.13 33.59
C LYS A 554 -20.56 -3.74 33.21
N PRO A 555 -21.14 -2.92 34.12
CA PRO A 555 -21.54 -1.55 33.80
C PRO A 555 -20.36 -0.67 33.37
N PHE A 556 -19.22 -0.75 34.07
CA PHE A 556 -18.01 0.02 33.76
C PHE A 556 -17.44 -0.37 32.40
N ILE A 557 -17.29 -1.68 32.12
CA ILE A 557 -16.86 -2.18 30.80
C ILE A 557 -17.78 -1.65 29.71
N SER A 558 -19.10 -1.70 29.91
CA SER A 558 -20.09 -1.28 28.91
C SER A 558 -20.02 0.22 28.62
N ARG A 559 -19.92 1.03 29.69
CA ARG A 559 -19.76 2.50 29.63
C ARG A 559 -18.48 2.89 28.88
N LEU A 560 -17.34 2.34 29.29
CA LEU A 560 -16.03 2.59 28.72
C LEU A 560 -15.92 2.12 27.25
N THR A 561 -16.44 0.93 26.94
CA THR A 561 -16.47 0.38 25.57
C THR A 561 -17.29 1.28 24.64
N ALA A 562 -18.46 1.76 25.08
CA ALA A 562 -19.29 2.69 24.32
C ALA A 562 -18.61 4.05 24.13
N LYS A 563 -17.94 4.57 25.16
CA LYS A 563 -17.18 5.84 25.14
C LYS A 563 -16.03 5.79 24.14
N LEU A 564 -15.18 4.76 24.20
CA LEU A 564 -14.07 4.57 23.25
C LEU A 564 -14.57 4.38 21.80
N ARG A 565 -15.68 3.64 21.59
CA ARG A 565 -16.30 3.49 20.26
C ARG A 565 -16.81 4.82 19.69
N ARG A 566 -17.40 5.69 20.51
CA ARG A 566 -17.84 7.06 20.09
C ARG A 566 -16.67 7.96 19.67
N LEU A 567 -15.48 7.71 20.20
CA LEU A 567 -14.23 8.39 19.81
C LEU A 567 -13.52 7.72 18.62
N GLY A 568 -14.09 6.67 18.01
CA GLY A 568 -13.45 5.90 16.93
C GLY A 568 -12.28 5.00 17.38
N ILE A 569 -12.01 4.93 18.69
CA ILE A 569 -10.84 4.22 19.24
C ILE A 569 -11.13 2.71 19.25
N ALA A 570 -10.51 1.97 18.32
CA ALA A 570 -10.66 0.53 18.19
C ALA A 570 -10.22 -0.19 19.48
N ASN A 571 -11.17 -0.85 20.14
CA ASN A 571 -10.99 -1.48 21.45
C ASN A 571 -11.61 -2.88 21.52
N LYS A 572 -11.10 -3.71 22.41
CA LYS A 572 -11.54 -5.10 22.62
C LYS A 572 -11.59 -5.44 24.10
N THR A 573 -12.66 -6.10 24.54
CA THR A 573 -12.75 -6.70 25.87
C THR A 573 -12.20 -8.12 25.86
N ASP A 574 -11.50 -8.54 26.92
CA ASP A 574 -11.22 -9.94 27.23
C ASP A 574 -11.69 -10.26 28.66
N ASP A 575 -12.89 -10.81 28.76
CA ASP A 575 -13.55 -11.30 29.97
C ASP A 575 -13.49 -12.85 30.08
N SER A 576 -12.57 -13.48 29.35
CA SER A 576 -12.33 -14.92 29.48
C SER A 576 -11.80 -15.29 30.87
N SER A 577 -12.09 -16.51 31.30
CA SER A 577 -11.70 -17.07 32.61
C SER A 577 -10.19 -17.27 32.82
N ALA A 578 -9.35 -16.79 31.89
CA ALA A 578 -7.90 -16.81 32.05
C ALA A 578 -7.42 -15.72 33.02
N SER A 579 -6.32 -15.96 33.71
CA SER A 579 -5.69 -14.95 34.57
C SER A 579 -5.35 -13.68 33.79
N ILE A 580 -5.38 -12.51 34.46
CA ILE A 580 -5.14 -11.21 33.82
C ILE A 580 -3.79 -11.17 33.05
N GLY A 581 -2.74 -11.79 33.57
CA GLY A 581 -1.45 -11.95 32.87
C GLY A 581 -1.55 -12.75 31.56
N LYS A 582 -2.39 -13.81 31.51
CA LYS A 582 -2.67 -14.57 30.27
C LYS A 582 -3.61 -13.82 29.31
N ARG A 583 -4.36 -12.83 29.78
CA ARG A 583 -5.14 -11.91 28.94
C ARG A 583 -4.24 -10.82 28.35
N TYR A 584 -3.34 -10.23 29.13
CA TYR A 584 -2.32 -9.32 28.59
C TYR A 584 -1.39 -10.00 27.59
N ALA A 585 -0.78 -11.14 27.92
CA ALA A 585 0.17 -11.81 27.02
C ALA A 585 -0.43 -12.09 25.63
N ARG A 586 -1.69 -12.55 25.54
CA ARG A 586 -2.40 -12.78 24.27
C ARG A 586 -2.63 -11.52 23.42
N ASN A 587 -2.64 -10.35 24.04
CA ASN A 587 -2.87 -9.07 23.36
C ASN A 587 -1.56 -8.29 23.14
N ASP A 588 -0.53 -8.53 23.96
CA ASP A 588 0.86 -8.16 23.67
C ASP A 588 1.33 -8.87 22.37
N GLU A 589 0.98 -10.15 22.17
CA GLU A 589 1.17 -10.90 20.91
C GLU A 589 0.38 -10.33 19.72
N LEU A 590 -0.74 -9.66 19.96
CA LEU A 590 -1.50 -8.93 18.92
C LEU A 590 -0.98 -7.49 18.73
N GLY A 591 0.00 -7.08 19.53
CA GLY A 591 0.56 -5.75 19.55
C GLY A 591 -0.37 -4.65 20.02
N THR A 592 -1.41 -4.97 20.79
CA THR A 592 -2.31 -3.98 21.40
C THR A 592 -1.51 -3.14 22.40
N PRO A 593 -1.34 -1.81 22.19
CA PRO A 593 -0.37 -1.00 22.92
C PRO A 593 -0.83 -0.63 24.33
N LEU A 594 -2.13 -0.52 24.56
CA LEU A 594 -2.72 -0.04 25.81
C LEU A 594 -3.70 -1.05 26.38
N GLY A 595 -3.73 -1.20 27.70
CA GLY A 595 -4.66 -2.08 28.40
C GLY A 595 -5.27 -1.40 29.63
N ILE A 596 -6.59 -1.51 29.80
CA ILE A 596 -7.32 -0.97 30.94
C ILE A 596 -7.75 -2.11 31.87
N THR A 597 -7.40 -2.01 33.15
CA THR A 597 -7.94 -2.87 34.21
C THR A 597 -9.19 -2.24 34.82
N ILE A 598 -10.26 -3.04 34.93
CA ILE A 598 -11.43 -2.73 35.76
C ILE A 598 -11.38 -3.62 37.00
N ASP A 599 -11.40 -3.05 38.20
CA ASP A 599 -11.23 -3.80 39.45
C ASP A 599 -12.15 -3.34 40.58
N PHE A 600 -11.99 -3.94 41.78
CA PHE A 600 -12.81 -3.60 42.95
C PHE A 600 -12.60 -2.16 43.43
N GLN A 601 -11.44 -1.55 43.17
CA GLN A 601 -11.26 -0.12 43.44
C GLN A 601 -12.05 0.72 42.43
N THR A 602 -12.12 0.34 41.15
CA THR A 602 -12.99 1.02 40.15
C THR A 602 -14.45 1.06 40.60
N VAL A 603 -14.93 0.03 41.29
CA VAL A 603 -16.30 -0.01 41.86
C VAL A 603 -16.47 0.98 43.03
N LYS A 604 -15.41 1.27 43.79
CA LYS A 604 -15.41 2.26 44.89
C LYS A 604 -15.34 3.70 44.38
N ASP A 605 -14.40 4.00 43.47
CA ASP A 605 -13.97 5.38 43.18
C ASP A 605 -14.06 5.80 41.71
N ASN A 606 -14.58 4.95 40.82
CA ASN A 606 -14.62 5.14 39.35
C ASN A 606 -13.26 5.31 38.65
N SER A 607 -12.13 5.19 39.35
CA SER A 607 -10.80 5.23 38.74
C SER A 607 -10.46 3.93 38.02
N ILE A 608 -9.63 4.01 36.99
CA ILE A 608 -9.21 2.85 36.18
C ILE A 608 -7.70 2.85 35.97
N THR A 609 -7.09 1.66 35.95
CA THR A 609 -5.65 1.51 35.72
C THR A 609 -5.38 1.33 34.23
N LEU A 610 -4.51 2.16 33.66
CA LEU A 610 -3.99 2.07 32.29
C LEU A 610 -2.58 1.47 32.31
N ARG A 611 -2.35 0.44 31.49
CA ARG A 611 -1.09 -0.27 31.25
C ARG A 611 -0.56 0.02 29.85
N ASP A 612 0.75 0.26 29.75
CA ASP A 612 1.50 0.14 28.48
C ASP A 612 1.96 -1.30 28.23
N ARG A 613 1.84 -1.73 26.97
CA ARG A 613 2.34 -3.00 26.45
C ARG A 613 3.85 -3.13 26.64
N ASP A 614 4.67 -2.16 26.20
CA ASP A 614 6.11 -2.38 26.09
C ASP A 614 6.77 -2.47 27.47
N SER A 615 6.63 -1.42 28.29
CA SER A 615 7.21 -1.33 29.63
C SER A 615 6.47 -2.09 30.73
N THR A 616 5.22 -2.52 30.48
CA THR A 616 4.28 -3.12 31.46
C THR A 616 3.88 -2.22 32.65
N LYS A 617 4.44 -1.01 32.73
CA LYS A 617 4.12 -0.02 33.76
C LYS A 617 2.66 0.42 33.68
N GLN A 618 2.15 0.91 34.79
CA GLN A 618 0.75 1.22 34.98
C GLN A 618 0.57 2.57 35.70
N VAL A 619 -0.44 3.33 35.25
CA VAL A 619 -0.92 4.56 35.90
C VAL A 619 -2.40 4.40 36.24
N ARG A 620 -2.87 5.12 37.27
CA ARG A 620 -4.28 5.10 37.69
C ARG A 620 -4.81 6.52 37.87
N ALA A 621 -5.93 6.81 37.20
CA ALA A 621 -6.60 8.11 37.25
C ALA A 621 -8.10 7.92 36.92
N THR A 622 -8.87 9.00 36.78
CA THR A 622 -10.30 8.92 36.43
C THR A 622 -10.54 8.38 35.02
N GLU A 623 -11.75 7.89 34.74
CA GLU A 623 -12.13 7.42 33.39
C GLU A 623 -12.02 8.51 32.31
N ASP A 624 -12.10 9.80 32.66
CA ASP A 624 -11.96 10.90 31.71
C ASP A 624 -10.49 11.24 31.41
N GLU A 625 -9.64 11.31 32.44
CA GLU A 625 -8.19 11.51 32.26
C GLU A 625 -7.55 10.38 31.46
N ILE A 626 -7.93 9.14 31.76
CA ILE A 626 -7.39 7.94 31.11
C ILE A 626 -7.87 7.86 29.65
N VAL A 627 -9.13 8.16 29.36
CA VAL A 627 -9.63 8.23 27.97
C VAL A 627 -8.99 9.38 27.19
N THR A 628 -8.70 10.51 27.85
CA THR A 628 -7.97 11.64 27.23
C THR A 628 -6.54 11.25 26.87
N ALA A 629 -5.79 10.62 27.79
CA ALA A 629 -4.45 10.12 27.52
C ALA A 629 -4.43 9.08 26.39
N ILE A 630 -5.41 8.15 26.36
CA ILE A 630 -5.55 7.17 25.27
C ILE A 630 -5.77 7.87 23.92
N LYS A 631 -6.58 8.92 23.87
CA LYS A 631 -6.82 9.69 22.64
C LYS A 631 -5.51 10.30 22.12
N ALA A 632 -4.81 11.06 22.97
CA ALA A 632 -3.54 11.70 22.62
C ALA A 632 -2.46 10.68 22.18
N LEU A 633 -2.35 9.53 22.88
CA LEU A 633 -1.45 8.44 22.50
C LEU A 633 -1.79 7.85 21.11
N VAL A 634 -3.08 7.67 20.79
CA VAL A 634 -3.55 7.06 19.53
C VAL A 634 -3.43 8.02 18.35
N GLU A 635 -3.60 9.32 18.57
CA GLU A 635 -3.40 10.37 17.56
C GLU A 635 -1.92 10.71 17.38
N GLY A 636 -1.07 10.41 18.37
CA GLY A 636 0.38 10.61 18.34
C GLY A 636 0.84 11.95 18.92
N GLU A 637 -0.01 12.60 19.73
CA GLU A 637 0.23 13.89 20.38
C GLU A 637 1.05 13.76 21.68
N GLU A 638 0.82 12.69 22.46
CA GLU A 638 1.60 12.33 23.65
C GLU A 638 2.32 10.99 23.45
N THR A 639 3.45 10.78 24.14
CA THR A 639 4.07 9.46 24.30
C THR A 639 3.71 8.84 25.66
N TRP A 640 3.97 7.53 25.83
CA TRP A 640 3.77 6.88 27.13
C TRP A 640 4.62 7.51 28.25
N THR A 641 5.78 8.07 27.92
CA THR A 641 6.64 8.78 28.89
C THR A 641 5.93 10.00 29.47
N ASP A 642 5.21 10.75 28.64
CA ASP A 642 4.51 11.98 29.03
C ASP A 642 3.29 11.64 29.90
N VAL A 643 2.52 10.62 29.49
CA VAL A 643 1.38 10.09 30.26
C VAL A 643 1.84 9.55 31.63
N HIS A 644 2.97 8.82 31.68
CA HIS A 644 3.54 8.31 32.93
C HIS A 644 4.17 9.41 33.80
N ALA A 645 4.62 10.52 33.22
CA ALA A 645 5.09 11.67 33.99
C ALA A 645 3.93 12.51 34.57
N ARG A 646 2.76 12.49 33.92
CA ARG A 646 1.60 13.33 34.25
C ARG A 646 0.53 12.65 35.12
N LEU A 647 0.37 11.32 35.02
CA LEU A 647 -0.66 10.58 35.78
C LEU A 647 -0.04 9.75 36.94
N PRO A 648 -0.76 9.53 38.06
CA PRO A 648 -0.26 8.77 39.20
C PRO A 648 0.13 7.34 38.82
N ALA A 649 1.31 6.88 39.26
CA ALA A 649 1.74 5.50 39.10
C ALA A 649 0.87 4.55 39.95
N PHE A 650 0.61 3.34 39.43
CA PHE A 650 -0.19 2.33 40.13
C PHE A 650 0.71 1.36 40.90
N GLU A 651 0.78 1.53 42.23
CA GLU A 651 1.63 0.71 43.11
C GLU A 651 0.89 -0.49 43.74
N GLY A 652 -0.45 -0.46 43.80
CA GLY A 652 -1.27 -1.52 44.39
C GLY A 652 -2.75 -1.15 44.45
N GLN A 653 -3.58 -2.02 45.05
CA GLN A 653 -4.99 -1.74 45.32
C GLN A 653 -5.22 -1.42 46.79
N ASP A 654 -5.89 -0.31 47.07
CA ASP A 654 -6.33 0.04 48.43
C ASP A 654 -7.56 -0.78 48.83
N LEU A 655 -7.30 -1.98 49.36
CA LEU A 655 -8.30 -2.90 49.89
C LEU A 655 -8.51 -2.68 51.39
N ASP A 656 -9.73 -2.37 51.78
CA ASP A 656 -10.13 -2.34 53.19
C ASP A 656 -10.03 -3.76 53.78
N LYS A 657 -9.62 -3.83 55.04
CA LYS A 657 -9.25 -5.09 55.71
C LYS A 657 -10.38 -6.12 55.75
N ASP A 658 -11.64 -5.70 55.68
CA ASP A 658 -12.80 -6.57 55.75
C ASP A 658 -12.98 -7.49 54.53
N GLN A 659 -12.32 -7.23 53.40
CA GLN A 659 -12.36 -8.11 52.22
C GLN A 659 -11.28 -9.21 52.21
N THR A 660 -10.40 -9.25 53.22
CA THR A 660 -9.29 -10.23 53.28
C THR A 660 -9.74 -11.69 53.27
N HIS A 661 -10.96 -12.00 53.75
CA HIS A 661 -11.52 -13.35 53.75
C HIS A 661 -11.98 -13.88 52.38
N VAL A 662 -11.98 -13.06 51.32
CA VAL A 662 -12.29 -13.50 49.94
C VAL A 662 -11.06 -13.46 49.03
N ALA A 663 -10.06 -12.64 49.37
CA ALA A 663 -8.83 -12.47 48.58
C ALA A 663 -7.68 -13.43 48.94
N SER A 664 -7.75 -14.15 50.07
CA SER A 664 -6.66 -14.98 50.62
C SER A 664 -6.39 -16.31 49.88
N GLY A 665 -6.54 -16.33 48.55
CA GLY A 665 -6.30 -17.51 47.69
C GLY A 665 -5.35 -17.29 46.52
N SER A 666 -4.88 -16.05 46.28
CA SER A 666 -4.09 -15.72 45.08
C SER A 666 -3.00 -14.65 45.27
N ALA A 667 -2.78 -14.17 46.49
CA ALA A 667 -1.94 -13.00 46.78
C ALA A 667 -0.67 -13.33 47.61
N GLN A 668 0.00 -14.45 47.34
CA GLN A 668 1.23 -14.81 48.05
C GLN A 668 2.21 -15.64 47.20
N LEU A 669 2.60 -15.12 46.02
CA LEU A 669 3.67 -15.70 45.19
C LEU A 669 4.15 -14.75 44.07
N TYR A 670 4.71 -13.57 44.40
CA TYR A 670 5.49 -12.76 43.43
C TYR A 670 6.53 -11.82 44.07
N SER A 671 7.32 -12.33 45.03
CA SER A 671 8.61 -11.75 45.38
C SER A 671 9.56 -12.85 45.87
N GLN A 672 10.75 -12.93 45.28
CA GLN A 672 11.86 -13.84 45.66
C GLN A 672 11.57 -15.36 45.59
N ALA A 673 12.12 -16.03 44.57
CA ALA A 673 12.68 -17.38 44.70
C ALA A 673 13.45 -17.76 43.41
N GLY A 674 14.76 -18.01 43.55
CA GLY A 674 15.55 -18.78 42.59
C GLY A 674 16.28 -19.90 43.36
N HIS A 675 16.76 -20.92 42.62
CA HIS A 675 17.39 -22.16 43.11
C HIS A 675 16.44 -23.25 43.66
N ASP A 676 16.36 -24.36 42.89
CA ASP A 676 16.65 -25.76 43.28
C ASP A 676 15.96 -26.49 44.48
N PRO A 677 15.91 -27.86 44.48
CA PRO A 677 15.55 -28.75 43.36
C PRO A 677 14.76 -30.04 43.79
N PHE A 678 14.43 -30.90 42.79
CA PHE A 678 14.22 -32.38 42.88
C PHE A 678 12.94 -33.04 43.52
N ALA A 679 12.62 -34.22 42.96
CA ALA A 679 12.01 -35.43 43.58
C ALA A 679 10.47 -35.62 43.82
N ALA A 680 9.78 -36.07 42.77
CA ALA A 680 8.88 -37.26 42.66
C ALA A 680 7.99 -37.82 43.83
N ALA A 681 6.67 -37.88 43.55
CA ALA A 681 5.75 -39.06 43.67
C ALA A 681 5.33 -39.63 45.07
N PRO A 682 4.26 -40.48 45.19
CA PRO A 682 2.93 -40.45 44.52
C PRO A 682 1.69 -40.81 45.41
N SER A 683 0.47 -40.50 44.91
CA SER A 683 -0.83 -41.23 45.02
C SER A 683 -1.41 -41.79 46.36
N SER A 684 -2.69 -41.49 46.67
CA SER A 684 -3.71 -42.50 47.09
C SER A 684 -5.18 -41.99 47.21
N SER A 685 -6.12 -42.83 46.72
CA SER A 685 -7.53 -43.10 47.12
C SER A 685 -8.58 -42.01 47.50
N HIS A 686 -9.67 -41.99 46.73
CA HIS A 686 -11.08 -41.69 47.13
C HIS A 686 -11.76 -42.93 47.79
N PRO A 687 -13.08 -42.95 48.17
CA PRO A 687 -14.10 -41.91 48.43
C PRO A 687 -14.53 -42.03 49.94
N PRO A 688 -15.80 -41.95 50.45
CA PRO A 688 -17.10 -41.53 49.90
C PRO A 688 -17.97 -40.58 50.78
N ALA A 689 -19.21 -40.40 50.30
CA ALA A 689 -20.30 -39.51 50.74
C ALA A 689 -21.00 -39.81 52.08
N ALA A 690 -21.66 -38.76 52.61
CA ALA A 690 -22.92 -38.86 53.34
C ALA A 690 -23.84 -37.68 52.92
N ALA A 691 -25.16 -37.89 52.89
CA ALA A 691 -26.14 -36.86 52.55
C ALA A 691 -27.22 -36.77 53.63
N VAL A 692 -27.63 -35.55 54.00
CA VAL A 692 -28.77 -35.25 54.87
C VAL A 692 -29.50 -34.04 54.28
N ALA A 693 -30.83 -33.98 54.45
CA ALA A 693 -31.68 -33.00 53.81
C ALA A 693 -32.74 -32.43 54.77
N VAL A 694 -33.44 -31.39 54.31
CA VAL A 694 -34.69 -30.82 54.85
C VAL A 694 -34.59 -30.03 56.18
N ALA A 695 -34.81 -28.72 56.08
CA ALA A 695 -35.56 -27.92 57.04
C ALA A 695 -36.16 -26.69 56.31
N SER A 696 -37.34 -26.22 56.72
CA SER A 696 -38.12 -25.19 55.99
C SER A 696 -38.85 -24.23 56.93
N SER A 697 -38.85 -22.92 56.63
CA SER A 697 -39.74 -21.95 57.30
C SER A 697 -40.02 -20.67 56.49
N SER A 698 -41.31 -20.48 56.18
CA SER A 698 -42.08 -19.23 56.01
C SER A 698 -41.38 -17.85 55.91
N SER A 699 -41.51 -17.21 54.74
CA SER A 699 -42.44 -16.08 54.44
C SER A 699 -42.91 -15.09 55.54
N PRO A 700 -43.40 -13.88 55.19
CA PRO A 700 -42.98 -12.95 54.10
C PRO A 700 -42.92 -11.46 54.56
N GLY A 701 -42.49 -10.55 53.67
CA GLY A 701 -42.60 -9.09 53.88
C GLY A 701 -42.91 -8.35 52.56
N THR A 702 -43.81 -7.37 52.60
CA THR A 702 -44.30 -6.62 51.41
C THR A 702 -44.53 -5.14 51.79
N LEU A 703 -44.69 -4.27 50.78
CA LEU A 703 -44.86 -2.79 50.83
C LEU A 703 -43.52 -2.02 50.71
N ALA A 704 -43.44 -0.87 50.03
CA ALA A 704 -44.31 -0.28 49.00
C ALA A 704 -43.55 0.83 48.23
N TYR A 705 -43.98 1.16 47.02
CA TYR A 705 -43.60 2.41 46.35
C TYR A 705 -44.34 3.62 46.95
N PRO A 706 -43.70 4.80 46.96
CA PRO A 706 -44.37 6.06 46.62
C PRO A 706 -43.79 6.68 45.35
N THR A 707 -44.56 7.57 44.73
CA THR A 707 -44.28 8.20 43.43
C THR A 707 -44.03 9.71 43.55
N THR A 708 -43.53 10.33 42.48
CA THR A 708 -43.64 11.76 42.13
C THR A 708 -43.08 12.82 43.09
N ALA A 709 -42.08 13.55 42.59
CA ALA A 709 -42.00 15.01 42.71
C ALA A 709 -41.37 15.58 41.43
N ALA A 710 -41.84 16.75 40.97
CA ALA A 710 -41.27 17.48 39.84
C ALA A 710 -40.48 18.72 40.35
N PRO A 711 -39.49 19.23 39.61
CA PRO A 711 -38.68 20.37 40.05
C PRO A 711 -39.43 21.71 39.91
N PRO A 712 -39.07 22.74 40.69
CA PRO A 712 -39.47 24.12 40.46
C PRO A 712 -38.70 24.76 39.28
N ASP A 713 -39.19 25.90 38.82
CA ASP A 713 -38.79 26.58 37.58
C ASP A 713 -38.01 27.89 37.87
N ARG A 714 -37.11 28.28 36.95
CA ARG A 714 -36.40 29.59 36.82
C ARG A 714 -35.40 30.03 37.91
N ASP A 715 -34.24 30.52 37.44
CA ASP A 715 -34.03 31.96 37.18
C ASP A 715 -33.12 32.15 35.96
N GLU A 716 -33.29 33.25 35.21
CA GLU A 716 -32.48 33.65 34.05
C GLU A 716 -31.80 35.00 34.31
N GLU A 717 -30.48 35.13 34.09
CA GLU A 717 -29.90 36.41 33.60
C GLU A 717 -28.44 36.27 33.08
N GLY A 718 -28.27 36.35 31.76
CA GLY A 718 -27.03 36.71 31.05
C GLY A 718 -25.83 35.74 31.05
N LEU A 719 -24.85 35.89 30.14
CA LEU A 719 -24.84 36.62 28.86
C LEU A 719 -23.70 36.09 27.94
N GLU A 720 -23.94 36.10 26.63
CA GLU A 720 -23.04 35.88 25.48
C GLU A 720 -21.57 35.46 25.71
N SER A 721 -21.26 34.15 25.58
CA SER A 721 -20.02 33.67 24.94
C SER A 721 -20.09 32.18 24.55
N GLN A 722 -20.64 31.89 23.35
CA GLN A 722 -20.33 30.69 22.53
C GLN A 722 -21.24 30.62 21.28
N ARG A 723 -20.80 31.24 20.18
CA ARG A 723 -21.33 30.98 18.82
C ARG A 723 -20.20 31.07 17.79
N HIS A 724 -19.53 29.94 17.53
CA HIS A 724 -18.69 29.77 16.33
C HIS A 724 -18.67 28.33 15.77
N ASP A 725 -18.76 27.30 16.62
CA ASP A 725 -18.57 25.89 16.19
C ASP A 725 -19.79 25.20 15.55
N ALA A 726 -20.87 25.94 15.28
CA ALA A 726 -22.11 25.38 14.72
C ALA A 726 -22.15 25.32 13.17
N HIS A 727 -21.09 25.72 12.47
CA HIS A 727 -21.12 25.99 11.02
C HIS A 727 -20.32 25.02 10.13
N ILE A 728 -19.80 23.91 10.67
CA ILE A 728 -19.03 22.92 9.89
C ILE A 728 -19.83 21.63 9.61
N TYR A 729 -20.56 21.10 10.58
CA TYR A 729 -21.30 19.83 10.40
C TYR A 729 -22.54 19.91 9.49
N GLY A 730 -23.01 21.12 9.13
CA GLY A 730 -24.17 21.30 8.25
C GLY A 730 -23.92 20.98 6.77
N MET A 731 -22.67 20.93 6.31
CA MET A 731 -22.36 20.83 4.87
C MET A 731 -22.34 19.39 4.32
N MET A 732 -22.01 18.37 5.11
CA MET A 732 -21.87 17.00 4.59
C MET A 732 -23.21 16.29 4.28
N ALA A 733 -24.34 16.80 4.77
CA ALA A 733 -25.65 16.18 4.55
C ALA A 733 -26.28 16.46 3.17
N ARG A 734 -25.71 17.35 2.34
CA ARG A 734 -26.32 17.84 1.09
C ARG A 734 -25.61 17.43 -0.20
N TYR A 735 -24.84 16.35 -0.21
CA TYR A 735 -24.07 15.90 -1.39
C TYR A 735 -24.34 14.46 -1.89
N ARG A 736 -25.50 13.87 -1.56
CA ARG A 736 -25.93 12.54 -2.06
C ARG A 736 -27.32 12.51 -2.70
N SER A 737 -27.69 13.51 -3.51
CA SER A 737 -28.92 13.45 -4.31
C SER A 737 -28.96 14.41 -5.53
N ARG A 738 -28.14 14.16 -6.56
CA ARG A 738 -28.38 14.55 -7.98
C ARG A 738 -27.27 14.06 -8.91
N GLN A 739 -27.62 13.29 -9.94
CA GLN A 739 -27.13 13.36 -11.33
C GLN A 739 -27.72 12.19 -12.16
N TYR A 740 -28.81 12.47 -12.88
CA TYR A 740 -29.24 11.69 -14.06
C TYR A 740 -29.52 12.70 -15.19
N PRO A 741 -28.60 12.90 -16.14
CA PRO A 741 -28.82 13.84 -17.24
C PRO A 741 -29.71 13.22 -18.33
N LYS A 742 -30.94 13.74 -18.50
CA LYS A 742 -31.75 13.46 -19.69
C LYS A 742 -31.26 14.31 -20.88
N ARG A 743 -31.18 13.69 -22.06
CA ARG A 743 -30.94 14.37 -23.35
C ARG A 743 -32.16 15.20 -23.76
N THR A 744 -31.92 16.41 -24.27
CA THR A 744 -32.78 17.09 -25.26
C THR A 744 -31.90 17.98 -26.15
N ALA A 745 -32.30 18.20 -27.41
CA ALA A 745 -31.51 18.92 -28.40
C ALA A 745 -32.19 20.22 -28.89
N HIS A 746 -31.35 21.17 -29.30
CA HIS A 746 -31.60 22.34 -30.17
C HIS A 746 -32.90 23.17 -30.02
N GLY A 747 -32.73 24.45 -29.66
CA GLY A 747 -33.68 25.54 -29.90
C GLY A 747 -32.98 26.90 -29.79
N LYS A 748 -33.28 27.85 -30.69
CA LYS A 748 -32.69 29.20 -30.71
C LYS A 748 -33.67 30.25 -30.18
N VAL A 749 -33.12 31.36 -29.67
CA VAL A 749 -33.47 32.80 -29.89
C VAL A 749 -33.31 33.62 -28.60
N ALA A 750 -32.95 34.89 -28.75
CA ALA A 750 -32.60 35.81 -27.66
C ALA A 750 -33.82 36.50 -27.01
N GLY A 751 -33.65 37.01 -25.79
CA GLY A 751 -34.63 37.83 -25.08
C GLY A 751 -34.01 38.53 -23.86
N SER A 752 -34.25 39.83 -23.71
CA SER A 752 -33.69 40.68 -22.64
C SER A 752 -34.73 41.01 -21.56
N GLY A 753 -34.33 41.34 -20.32
CA GLY A 753 -35.19 42.15 -19.44
C GLY A 753 -35.14 41.95 -17.91
N ARG A 754 -34.37 42.80 -17.23
CA ARG A 754 -34.54 43.40 -15.88
C ARG A 754 -35.59 42.85 -14.87
N HIS A 755 -35.07 42.55 -13.66
CA HIS A 755 -35.47 43.01 -12.31
C HIS A 755 -36.90 42.82 -11.72
N GLN A 756 -36.90 42.38 -10.44
CA GLN A 756 -37.77 42.80 -9.30
C GLN A 756 -39.30 42.60 -9.46
N ARG A 757 -40.03 41.97 -8.52
CA ARG A 757 -40.00 42.08 -7.04
C ARG A 757 -40.50 40.79 -6.37
N ALA A 758 -40.56 40.75 -5.04
CA ALA A 758 -40.90 39.56 -4.24
C ALA A 758 -42.23 39.69 -3.45
N GLN A 759 -42.63 38.56 -2.83
CA GLN A 759 -43.59 38.42 -1.73
C GLN A 759 -45.09 38.67 -1.99
N SER A 760 -45.88 37.60 -1.99
CA SER A 760 -46.71 37.23 -0.81
C SER A 760 -47.48 35.91 -1.03
N ARG A 761 -48.01 35.33 0.07
CA ARG A 761 -48.90 34.15 0.15
C ARG A 761 -48.25 32.75 0.10
N HIS A 762 -47.57 32.37 1.19
CA HIS A 762 -47.68 30.99 1.69
C HIS A 762 -49.03 30.82 2.40
N ALA A 763 -49.73 29.71 2.16
CA ALA A 763 -50.77 29.11 3.02
C ALA A 763 -51.40 27.82 2.40
N GLY A 764 -50.70 27.11 1.49
CA GLY A 764 -51.31 25.98 0.77
C GLY A 764 -50.33 25.03 0.07
N ASP A 765 -49.04 25.09 0.40
CA ASP A 765 -48.02 24.24 -0.22
C ASP A 765 -47.73 22.98 0.63
N GLU A 766 -47.92 23.04 1.95
CA GLU A 766 -47.51 21.98 2.90
C GLU A 766 -48.37 20.70 2.80
N GLU A 767 -49.68 20.80 2.56
CA GLU A 767 -50.54 19.61 2.36
C GLU A 767 -50.26 18.89 1.03
N LEU A 768 -49.70 19.58 0.02
CA LEU A 768 -49.37 19.00 -1.28
C LEU A 768 -48.03 18.24 -1.26
N GLU A 769 -47.04 18.71 -0.50
CA GLU A 769 -45.76 17.99 -0.37
C GLU A 769 -45.91 16.66 0.38
N GLU A 770 -46.78 16.55 1.40
CA GLU A 770 -47.03 15.26 2.07
C GLU A 770 -47.68 14.23 1.14
N GLU A 771 -48.65 14.62 0.29
CA GLU A 771 -49.30 13.68 -0.63
C GLU A 771 -48.34 13.20 -1.74
N GLU A 772 -47.51 14.08 -2.31
CA GLU A 772 -46.46 13.66 -3.26
C GLU A 772 -45.42 12.74 -2.60
N LEU A 773 -44.98 13.04 -1.37
CA LEU A 773 -44.02 12.23 -0.63
C LEU A 773 -44.57 10.83 -0.32
N MET A 774 -45.82 10.75 0.16
CA MET A 774 -46.49 9.48 0.45
C MET A 774 -46.76 8.65 -0.80
N ASN A 775 -47.02 9.28 -1.95
CA ASN A 775 -47.14 8.58 -3.22
C ASN A 775 -45.78 8.13 -3.77
N HIS A 776 -44.69 8.87 -3.52
CA HIS A 776 -43.32 8.41 -3.78
C HIS A 776 -42.94 7.19 -2.93
N LEU A 777 -43.26 7.19 -1.63
CA LEU A 777 -43.01 6.05 -0.73
C LEU A 777 -43.78 4.80 -1.17
N LYS A 778 -45.07 4.92 -1.49
CA LYS A 778 -45.88 3.81 -2.06
C LYS A 778 -45.31 3.30 -3.38
N SER A 779 -44.73 4.19 -4.21
CA SER A 779 -44.08 3.86 -5.48
C SER A 779 -42.72 3.18 -5.31
N ALA A 780 -41.96 3.50 -4.26
CA ALA A 780 -40.72 2.83 -3.90
C ALA A 780 -41.00 1.42 -3.36
N LEU A 781 -41.90 1.29 -2.39
CA LEU A 781 -42.22 0.02 -1.75
C LEU A 781 -42.74 -1.03 -2.75
N ARG A 782 -43.60 -0.63 -3.71
CA ARG A 782 -44.03 -1.53 -4.80
C ARG A 782 -42.88 -2.01 -5.70
N ARG A 783 -41.83 -1.20 -5.89
CA ARG A 783 -40.65 -1.57 -6.68
C ARG A 783 -39.70 -2.49 -5.92
N GLU A 784 -39.68 -2.44 -4.58
CA GLU A 784 -38.98 -3.44 -3.77
C GLU A 784 -39.74 -4.77 -3.70
N VAL A 785 -41.07 -4.74 -3.55
CA VAL A 785 -41.90 -5.95 -3.60
C VAL A 785 -41.76 -6.68 -4.95
N CYS A 786 -41.88 -5.99 -6.08
CA CYS A 786 -41.71 -6.64 -7.38
C CYS A 786 -40.29 -7.17 -7.62
N ARG A 787 -39.25 -6.56 -7.02
CA ARG A 787 -37.90 -7.14 -7.05
C ARG A 787 -37.78 -8.41 -6.24
N ALA A 788 -38.38 -8.46 -5.04
CA ALA A 788 -38.42 -9.69 -4.25
C ALA A 788 -39.18 -10.82 -4.97
N GLU A 789 -40.23 -10.48 -5.74
CA GLU A 789 -40.93 -11.44 -6.61
C GLU A 789 -40.07 -11.89 -7.82
N GLU A 790 -39.33 -10.97 -8.47
CA GLU A 790 -38.38 -11.30 -9.55
C GLU A 790 -37.22 -12.17 -9.06
N ASP A 791 -36.62 -11.85 -7.90
CA ASP A 791 -35.54 -12.62 -7.29
C ASP A 791 -36.03 -14.03 -6.88
N ALA A 792 -37.22 -14.14 -6.27
CA ALA A 792 -37.83 -15.43 -5.94
C ALA A 792 -38.12 -16.28 -7.19
N TRP A 793 -38.53 -15.65 -8.30
CA TRP A 793 -38.73 -16.33 -9.58
C TRP A 793 -37.42 -16.83 -10.18
N MET A 794 -36.36 -16.01 -10.12
CA MET A 794 -35.00 -16.37 -10.57
C MET A 794 -34.41 -17.56 -9.79
N PHE A 795 -34.52 -17.58 -8.46
CA PHE A 795 -34.11 -18.75 -7.66
C PHE A 795 -34.89 -20.01 -8.08
N GLY A 796 -36.20 -19.86 -8.33
CA GLY A 796 -37.05 -20.93 -8.85
C GLY A 796 -36.74 -21.39 -10.28
N GLU A 797 -36.01 -20.63 -11.10
CA GLU A 797 -35.47 -21.11 -12.39
C GLU A 797 -34.12 -21.82 -12.22
N VAL A 798 -33.22 -21.32 -11.35
CA VAL A 798 -31.92 -21.93 -11.08
C VAL A 798 -32.08 -23.36 -10.56
N GLU A 799 -33.00 -23.59 -9.63
CA GLU A 799 -33.30 -24.92 -9.08
C GLU A 799 -33.85 -25.88 -10.15
N ARG A 800 -34.74 -25.39 -11.04
CA ARG A 800 -35.26 -26.16 -12.18
C ARG A 800 -34.24 -26.40 -13.30
N SER A 801 -33.19 -25.58 -13.39
CA SER A 801 -32.05 -25.77 -14.29
C SER A 801 -31.12 -26.89 -13.79
N LEU A 802 -30.76 -26.87 -12.50
CA LEU A 802 -29.92 -27.89 -11.86
C LEU A 802 -30.52 -29.31 -11.98
N VAL A 803 -31.84 -29.44 -11.83
CA VAL A 803 -32.56 -30.72 -12.02
C VAL A 803 -32.55 -31.22 -13.47
N ARG A 804 -32.27 -30.35 -14.46
CA ARG A 804 -32.23 -30.71 -15.90
C ARG A 804 -30.83 -31.02 -16.44
N SER A 805 -29.76 -30.65 -15.73
CA SER A 805 -28.37 -30.95 -16.12
C SER A 805 -27.85 -32.33 -15.66
N GLY A 806 -28.64 -33.08 -14.87
CA GLY A 806 -28.26 -34.39 -14.33
C GLY A 806 -28.35 -35.53 -15.35
N GLY A 807 -27.41 -35.60 -16.29
CA GLY A 807 -27.26 -36.74 -17.20
C GLY A 807 -26.77 -37.99 -16.46
N LEU A 808 -27.61 -39.03 -16.41
CA LEU A 808 -27.25 -40.35 -15.87
C LEU A 808 -26.39 -41.13 -16.85
N ASP A 809 -25.27 -41.67 -16.36
CA ASP A 809 -24.65 -42.87 -16.91
C ASP A 809 -24.84 -44.00 -15.88
N GLN A 810 -25.08 -45.23 -16.33
CA GLN A 810 -25.51 -46.34 -15.45
C GLN A 810 -24.39 -47.37 -15.27
N ASP A 811 -24.06 -47.74 -14.01
CA ASP A 811 -23.95 -49.18 -13.67
C ASP A 811 -23.90 -49.51 -12.16
N ALA A 812 -24.15 -50.79 -11.86
CA ALA A 812 -23.72 -51.56 -10.66
C ALA A 812 -24.12 -51.13 -9.21
N SER A 813 -25.35 -51.48 -8.81
CA SER A 813 -25.71 -52.23 -7.55
C SER A 813 -25.16 -51.86 -6.14
N GLY A 814 -26.05 -51.68 -5.13
CA GLY A 814 -25.61 -51.70 -3.70
C GLY A 814 -26.59 -51.31 -2.57
N THR A 815 -27.66 -52.08 -2.33
CA THR A 815 -28.38 -52.28 -1.03
C THR A 815 -28.66 -51.10 -0.04
N VAL A 816 -29.88 -50.56 -0.12
CA VAL A 816 -30.91 -50.28 0.94
C VAL A 816 -30.53 -49.95 2.42
N MET A 817 -31.35 -49.05 3.02
CA MET A 817 -31.54 -48.64 4.44
C MET A 817 -30.84 -47.32 4.82
N GLY A 818 -31.49 -46.31 5.43
CA GLY A 818 -32.92 -46.14 5.73
C GLY A 818 -33.15 -45.16 6.90
N GLY A 819 -33.78 -44.00 6.67
CA GLY A 819 -34.10 -43.00 7.71
C GLY A 819 -34.68 -41.72 7.12
N SER A 820 -35.67 -41.08 7.78
CA SER A 820 -36.45 -39.97 7.22
C SER A 820 -36.64 -38.80 8.18
N ALA A 821 -36.62 -37.59 7.61
CA ALA A 821 -37.22 -36.32 8.03
C ALA A 821 -37.38 -35.96 9.53
N VAL A 822 -36.70 -34.88 9.96
CA VAL A 822 -37.35 -33.71 10.63
C VAL A 822 -36.60 -32.41 10.28
N VAL A 823 -37.10 -31.63 9.31
CA VAL A 823 -37.00 -30.15 9.28
C VAL A 823 -38.21 -29.61 8.50
N ASN A 824 -39.23 -29.09 9.17
CA ASN A 824 -40.28 -28.29 8.52
C ASN A 824 -41.07 -27.44 9.53
N THR A 825 -40.53 -26.29 9.94
CA THR A 825 -41.22 -25.22 10.69
C THR A 825 -40.29 -24.00 10.80
N ALA A 826 -40.61 -22.92 10.07
CA ALA A 826 -40.25 -21.50 10.33
C ALA A 826 -40.23 -20.68 9.02
N TYR A 827 -41.40 -20.33 8.49
CA TYR A 827 -41.60 -19.21 7.55
C TYR A 827 -43.06 -18.74 7.61
N GLU A 828 -43.36 -17.96 8.66
CA GLU A 828 -44.44 -16.95 8.76
C GLU A 828 -43.81 -15.69 9.36
#